data_AF-A0A3D5A8Y5-F1
#
_entry.id   AF-A0A3D5A8Y5-F1
#
_cell.length_a   1.000
_cell.length_b   1.000
_cell.length_c   1.000
_cell.angle_alpha   90.00
_cell.angle_beta   90.00
_cell.angle_gamma   90.00
#
_symmetry.space_group_name_H-M   'P 1'
#
loop_
_entity.id
_entity.type
_entity.pdbx_description
1 polymer ?
#
loop_
_entity_poly.entity_id
_entity_poly.type
_entity_poly.pdbx_seq_one_letter_code
_entity_poly.pdbx_strand_id
1 'polypeptide(L)'
;MKQIVALILLVCSLYTHGFGQIPLSEKMTQTAIDKLFKDSVFVNNTKGPKWTYDMGVVLEGVAETWKNTGNSSYFSYIESWMDKFVGQDGTIKNYSAKDFNIDHIKNGRTLLLLYKVTKKEKYLKACHALYKQLLNHPRTQEGGYWHKKIYPNQMWLDGLYMAQPFRAEYAALMNLTDEYNDIANQFFWMEKNAKDQKTGLLYHGWDESRAEEWANAKTGQSPNFWARGMGWYVMGLVDVLDYFPLENANRQPLIDLLNRTLKTIVKYQDPKTGVWFDVMDRGDIKENYVEASASSMFVYALAKSIRLGYVSKGYAKNTQKAYEGLLKEFISTSTNGQINLNHVVEVSGLGGKKKYRDGSFEYYMSEPVVSNDPKGVGPFILAASEMEIFQEQHKGKQLTVTLDNYFNNEYKADPTGKLKPYHYLWDGDDNNGFSFWGRIFNRKHIQTNTLKTAPNLSNLSRSNIYIIVDPDTEKETEQPHMMTEQSASEIANWVKKGGVLVLLLNDVGNCEIKEFNTLATKFGITFNEDSKNRVKNNNYEEGAVYVPKGTGIFHDVNKIYVKEISTLSLKYPAKELVKHHDDIIMATASFGKGTVFAIGDPWLYNEYVDGRKLPKDFQNFQAAEELKTWLISKIKN
;
A
#
# COMPACT_ATOMS: atom_id res chain seq x y z
N MET A 1 3.16 63.02 -3.04
CA MET A 1 2.47 62.36 -1.90
C MET A 1 2.30 60.88 -2.22
N LYS A 2 2.95 60.03 -1.40
CA LYS A 2 2.71 58.59 -1.15
C LYS A 2 2.64 57.65 -2.38
N GLN A 3 3.73 56.96 -2.73
CA GLN A 3 4.10 55.59 -2.27
C GLN A 3 2.94 54.57 -2.37
N ILE A 4 3.15 53.50 -3.14
CA ILE A 4 3.19 52.10 -2.70
C ILE A 4 3.77 51.27 -3.85
N VAL A 5 5.02 50.82 -3.68
CA VAL A 5 5.60 49.72 -4.45
C VAL A 5 5.24 48.45 -3.70
N ALA A 6 4.32 47.65 -4.25
CA ALA A 6 3.99 46.35 -3.70
C ALA A 6 5.07 45.34 -4.16
N LEU A 7 6.07 45.12 -3.30
CA LEU A 7 7.02 44.02 -3.44
C LEU A 7 6.32 42.74 -2.97
N ILE A 8 5.82 41.93 -3.91
CA ILE A 8 5.32 40.59 -3.61
C ILE A 8 6.54 39.70 -3.38
N LEU A 9 6.94 39.56 -2.12
CA LEU A 9 7.86 38.52 -1.66
C LEU A 9 7.08 37.20 -1.66
N LEU A 10 7.14 36.48 -2.78
CA LEU A 10 6.72 35.09 -2.87
C LEU A 10 7.75 34.24 -2.10
N VAL A 11 7.55 34.09 -0.79
CA VAL A 11 8.29 33.11 0.00
C VAL A 11 7.75 31.73 -0.35
N CYS A 12 8.25 31.16 -1.45
CA CYS A 12 8.19 29.71 -1.64
C CYS A 12 9.14 29.09 -0.61
N SER A 13 8.62 28.70 0.54
CA SER A 13 9.28 27.74 1.41
C SER A 13 9.29 26.39 0.70
N LEU A 14 10.25 26.23 -0.22
CA LEU A 14 10.68 24.92 -0.70
C LEU A 14 11.26 24.20 0.52
N TYR A 15 10.45 23.32 1.13
CA TYR A 15 11.00 22.26 1.97
C TYR A 15 11.78 21.32 1.04
N THR A 16 13.03 21.69 0.76
CA THR A 16 14.02 20.75 0.28
C THR A 16 14.14 19.69 1.36
N HIS A 17 13.61 18.48 1.11
CA HIS A 17 13.93 17.32 1.92
C HIS A 17 15.43 17.11 1.76
N GLY A 18 16.20 17.63 2.72
CA GLY A 18 17.62 17.30 2.82
C GLY A 18 17.74 15.80 3.01
N PHE A 19 18.74 15.21 2.37
CA PHE A 19 19.18 13.86 2.70
C PHE A 19 19.34 13.77 4.23
N GLY A 20 18.52 12.95 4.90
CA GLY A 20 18.59 12.69 6.34
C GLY A 20 17.38 13.06 7.20
N GLN A 21 16.29 13.63 6.68
CA GLN A 21 15.08 13.86 7.47
C GLN A 21 14.09 12.69 7.34
N ILE A 22 13.76 12.03 8.47
CA ILE A 22 12.76 10.96 8.54
C ILE A 22 11.41 11.47 7.99
N PRO A 23 10.76 10.75 7.05
CA PRO A 23 9.44 11.10 6.53
C PRO A 23 8.39 11.26 7.63
N LEU A 24 7.35 12.03 7.36
CA LEU A 24 6.37 12.38 8.39
C LEU A 24 5.48 11.20 8.76
N SER A 25 5.14 10.35 7.78
CA SER A 25 4.47 9.07 7.99
C SER A 25 5.26 8.21 8.99
N GLU A 26 6.57 8.15 8.83
CA GLU A 26 7.48 7.40 9.71
C GLU A 26 7.62 8.06 11.08
N LYS A 27 7.73 9.39 11.18
CA LYS A 27 7.76 10.10 12.48
C LYS A 27 6.49 9.88 13.30
N MET A 28 5.31 9.93 12.67
CA MET A 28 4.06 9.61 13.35
C MET A 28 4.02 8.13 13.75
N THR A 29 4.48 7.24 12.87
CA THR A 29 4.58 5.80 13.19
C THR A 29 5.46 5.55 14.41
N GLN A 30 6.64 6.17 14.48
CA GLN A 30 7.52 6.09 15.64
C GLN A 30 6.83 6.61 16.91
N THR A 31 6.13 7.76 16.83
CA THR A 31 5.37 8.28 17.97
C THR A 31 4.25 7.31 18.40
N ALA A 32 3.55 6.72 17.44
CA ALA A 32 2.47 5.76 17.65
C ALA A 32 2.96 4.51 18.41
N ILE A 33 4.06 3.90 17.96
CA ILE A 33 4.58 2.66 18.56
C ILE A 33 5.35 2.91 19.87
N ASP A 34 6.12 4.00 19.95
CA ASP A 34 7.02 4.26 21.09
C ASP A 34 6.32 4.90 22.29
N LYS A 35 5.16 5.54 22.07
CA LYS A 35 4.49 6.33 23.10
C LYS A 35 3.01 6.05 23.23
N LEU A 36 2.26 6.07 22.12
CA LEU A 36 0.81 6.19 22.16
C LEU A 36 0.10 4.85 22.36
N PHE A 37 0.42 3.86 21.54
CA PHE A 37 -0.37 2.63 21.44
C PHE A 37 0.41 1.44 22.00
N LYS A 38 0.55 1.46 23.33
CA LYS A 38 1.13 0.37 24.12
C LYS A 38 0.04 -0.47 24.77
N ASP A 39 0.44 -1.58 25.35
CA ASP A 39 -0.43 -2.56 25.99
C ASP A 39 -1.46 -1.92 26.93
N SER A 40 -1.06 -0.94 27.73
CA SER A 40 -1.94 -0.27 28.70
C SER A 40 -3.18 0.42 28.09
N VAL A 41 -3.19 0.72 26.79
CA VAL A 41 -4.31 1.39 26.10
C VAL A 41 -5.33 0.38 25.58
N PHE A 42 -4.88 -0.76 25.06
CA PHE A 42 -5.74 -1.75 24.41
C PHE A 42 -5.84 -3.09 25.15
N VAL A 43 -5.16 -3.24 26.29
CA VAL A 43 -5.20 -4.43 27.14
C VAL A 43 -5.85 -4.08 28.47
N ASN A 44 -6.95 -4.74 28.78
CA ASN A 44 -7.52 -4.72 30.11
C ASN A 44 -6.81 -5.78 30.98
N ASN A 45 -6.32 -5.39 32.15
CA ASN A 45 -5.58 -6.29 33.05
C ASN A 45 -6.35 -7.56 33.45
N THR A 46 -7.68 -7.55 33.39
CA THR A 46 -8.54 -8.69 33.74
C THR A 46 -9.09 -9.41 32.50
N LYS A 47 -9.51 -8.65 31.47
CA LYS A 47 -10.19 -9.20 30.28
C LYS A 47 -9.25 -9.45 29.11
N GLY A 48 -7.99 -9.07 29.22
CA GLY A 48 -7.02 -9.18 28.13
C GLY A 48 -7.21 -8.13 27.04
N PRO A 49 -6.67 -8.35 25.83
CA PRO A 49 -6.64 -7.37 24.76
C PRO A 49 -8.04 -7.16 24.15
N LYS A 50 -8.43 -5.91 23.90
CA LYS A 50 -9.74 -5.54 23.33
C LYS A 50 -9.69 -5.63 21.81
N TRP A 51 -10.52 -6.48 21.21
CA TRP A 51 -10.64 -6.57 19.75
C TRP A 51 -11.45 -5.37 19.23
N THR A 52 -10.75 -4.33 18.79
CA THR A 52 -11.35 -3.05 18.39
C THR A 52 -10.72 -2.52 17.10
N TYR A 53 -11.53 -1.86 16.28
CA TYR A 53 -11.18 -1.45 14.91
C TYR A 53 -10.14 -0.32 14.87
N ASP A 54 -10.16 0.54 15.88
CA ASP A 54 -9.29 1.71 15.98
C ASP A 54 -7.82 1.30 16.09
N MET A 55 -7.51 0.17 16.73
CA MET A 55 -6.18 -0.42 16.64
C MET A 55 -5.84 -0.88 15.23
N GLY A 56 -6.75 -1.57 14.53
CA GLY A 56 -6.53 -2.02 13.15
C GLY A 56 -6.28 -0.87 12.17
N VAL A 57 -6.94 0.28 12.39
CA VAL A 57 -6.71 1.51 11.63
C VAL A 57 -5.26 2.02 11.81
N VAL A 58 -4.75 2.03 13.05
CA VAL A 58 -3.34 2.38 13.30
C VAL A 58 -2.39 1.38 12.65
N LEU A 59 -2.66 0.08 12.81
CA LEU A 59 -1.80 -0.98 12.27
C LEU A 59 -1.71 -0.96 10.74
N GLU A 60 -2.77 -0.53 10.04
CA GLU A 60 -2.70 -0.30 8.59
C GLU A 60 -1.77 0.86 8.23
N GLY A 61 -1.79 1.96 8.99
CA GLY A 61 -0.81 3.03 8.84
C GLY A 61 0.62 2.53 9.04
N VAL A 62 0.87 1.78 10.12
CA VAL A 62 2.19 1.18 10.41
C VAL A 62 2.62 0.22 9.29
N ALA A 63 1.69 -0.52 8.69
CA ALA A 63 1.98 -1.42 7.58
C ALA A 63 2.46 -0.67 6.33
N GLU A 64 1.87 0.48 6.01
CA GLU A 64 2.33 1.29 4.87
C GLU A 64 3.72 1.89 5.12
N THR A 65 4.02 2.29 6.36
CA THR A 65 5.37 2.71 6.77
C THR A 65 6.38 1.57 6.62
N TRP A 66 6.05 0.35 7.07
CA TRP A 66 6.91 -0.83 6.88
C TRP A 66 7.22 -1.06 5.40
N LYS A 67 6.19 -1.09 4.55
CA LYS A 67 6.35 -1.28 3.10
C LYS A 67 7.19 -0.18 2.43
N ASN A 68 7.22 1.03 3.00
CA ASN A 68 8.01 2.15 2.47
C ASN A 68 9.47 2.18 2.95
N THR A 69 9.78 1.47 4.04
CA THR A 69 11.07 1.60 4.74
C THR A 69 11.85 0.29 4.81
N GLY A 70 11.18 -0.86 4.65
CA GLY A 70 11.78 -2.16 4.94
C GLY A 70 12.17 -2.34 6.42
N ASN A 71 11.71 -1.48 7.33
CA ASN A 71 12.12 -1.54 8.74
C ASN A 71 11.28 -2.57 9.50
N SER A 72 11.89 -3.70 9.85
CA SER A 72 11.21 -4.82 10.50
C SER A 72 10.60 -4.51 11.86
N SER A 73 11.05 -3.47 12.57
CA SER A 73 10.42 -3.09 13.84
C SER A 73 8.93 -2.77 13.68
N TYR A 74 8.54 -2.19 12.54
CA TYR A 74 7.13 -1.89 12.22
C TYR A 74 6.34 -3.17 11.95
N PHE A 75 6.90 -4.13 11.20
CA PHE A 75 6.27 -5.43 10.98
C PHE A 75 6.13 -6.23 12.28
N SER A 76 7.20 -6.30 13.09
CA SER A 76 7.19 -6.97 14.38
C SER A 76 6.17 -6.35 15.34
N TYR A 77 6.02 -5.03 15.33
CA TYR A 77 4.97 -4.36 16.10
C TYR A 77 3.58 -4.84 15.69
N ILE A 78 3.28 -4.87 14.39
CA ILE A 78 2.00 -5.36 13.85
C ILE A 78 1.76 -6.82 14.26
N GLU A 79 2.75 -7.68 14.03
CA GLU A 79 2.65 -9.10 14.35
C GLU A 79 2.43 -9.33 15.86
N SER A 80 3.20 -8.63 16.70
CA SER A 80 3.10 -8.75 18.16
C SER A 80 1.71 -8.38 18.70
N TRP A 81 1.03 -7.43 18.07
CA TRP A 81 -0.32 -7.05 18.45
C TRP A 81 -1.34 -8.11 18.03
N MET A 82 -1.28 -8.59 16.79
CA MET A 82 -2.20 -9.63 16.32
C MET A 82 -2.01 -10.95 17.07
N ASP A 83 -0.79 -11.27 17.49
CA ASP A 83 -0.50 -12.47 18.30
C ASP A 83 -1.06 -12.43 19.72
N LYS A 84 -1.39 -11.24 20.24
CA LYS A 84 -2.15 -11.13 21.50
C LYS A 84 -3.59 -11.58 21.33
N PHE A 85 -4.17 -11.36 20.15
CA PHE A 85 -5.55 -11.69 19.82
C PHE A 85 -5.73 -13.10 19.28
N VAL A 86 -4.83 -13.56 18.41
CA VAL A 86 -5.00 -14.78 17.61
C VAL A 86 -4.25 -15.96 18.22
N GLY A 87 -4.99 -16.98 18.64
CA GLY A 87 -4.44 -18.26 19.09
C GLY A 87 -3.82 -19.07 17.94
N GLN A 88 -3.01 -20.08 18.26
CA GLN A 88 -2.39 -20.95 17.26
C GLN A 88 -3.40 -21.73 16.40
N ASP A 89 -4.60 -21.96 16.94
CA ASP A 89 -5.72 -22.58 16.23
C ASP A 89 -6.51 -21.58 15.36
N GLY A 90 -6.18 -20.29 15.39
CA GLY A 90 -6.89 -19.22 14.68
C GLY A 90 -8.07 -18.62 15.44
N THR A 91 -8.28 -19.00 16.72
CA THR A 91 -9.31 -18.36 17.56
C THR A 91 -8.95 -16.90 17.85
N ILE A 92 -9.94 -16.01 17.81
CA ILE A 92 -9.77 -14.57 18.09
C ILE A 92 -10.30 -14.29 19.50
N LYS A 93 -9.42 -13.88 20.42
CA LYS A 93 -9.80 -13.50 21.78
C LYS A 93 -10.71 -12.27 21.78
N ASN A 94 -11.71 -12.28 22.68
CA ASN A 94 -12.66 -11.18 22.87
C ASN A 94 -13.43 -10.77 21.60
N TYR A 95 -13.57 -11.70 20.64
CA TYR A 95 -14.42 -11.57 19.47
C TYR A 95 -15.58 -12.56 19.54
N SER A 96 -16.78 -12.09 19.21
CA SER A 96 -18.00 -12.91 19.11
C SER A 96 -18.72 -12.61 17.81
N ALA A 97 -18.79 -13.61 16.91
CA ALA A 97 -19.56 -13.50 15.67
C ALA A 97 -21.07 -13.30 15.92
N LYS A 98 -21.58 -13.68 17.10
CA LYS A 98 -22.99 -13.53 17.48
C LYS A 98 -23.41 -12.08 17.72
N ASP A 99 -22.43 -11.20 17.92
CA ASP A 99 -22.65 -9.77 18.13
C ASP A 99 -23.00 -9.08 16.80
N PHE A 100 -22.65 -9.71 15.66
CA PHE A 100 -22.73 -9.15 14.31
C PHE A 100 -22.33 -7.67 14.30
N ASN A 101 -21.20 -7.37 14.92
CA ASN A 101 -20.64 -6.03 14.96
C ASN A 101 -19.72 -5.86 13.76
N ILE A 102 -20.08 -4.97 12.82
CA ILE A 102 -19.29 -4.78 11.60
C ILE A 102 -17.90 -4.23 11.92
N ASP A 103 -17.74 -3.48 13.01
CA ASP A 103 -16.45 -2.93 13.45
C ASP A 103 -15.43 -4.03 13.75
N HIS A 104 -15.88 -5.21 14.19
CA HIS A 104 -14.98 -6.33 14.50
C HIS A 104 -14.29 -6.90 13.25
N ILE A 105 -14.75 -6.55 12.04
CA ILE A 105 -14.20 -7.08 10.78
C ILE A 105 -12.93 -6.34 10.38
N LYS A 106 -12.77 -5.06 10.77
CA LYS A 106 -11.72 -4.16 10.27
C LYS A 106 -10.31 -4.73 10.42
N ASN A 107 -10.02 -5.35 11.56
CA ASN A 107 -8.71 -5.91 11.86
C ASN A 107 -8.35 -7.12 10.97
N GLY A 108 -9.31 -7.66 10.21
CA GLY A 108 -9.09 -8.73 9.25
C GLY A 108 -8.08 -8.37 8.16
N ARG A 109 -7.95 -7.09 7.78
CA ARG A 109 -6.91 -6.67 6.83
C ARG A 109 -5.49 -6.85 7.37
N THR A 110 -5.29 -6.57 8.66
CA THR A 110 -4.02 -6.84 9.33
C THR A 110 -3.72 -8.35 9.36
N LEU A 111 -4.73 -9.19 9.55
CA LEU A 111 -4.57 -10.64 9.48
C LEU A 111 -4.23 -11.13 8.07
N LEU A 112 -4.86 -10.57 7.03
CA LEU A 112 -4.53 -10.87 5.63
C LEU A 112 -3.11 -10.46 5.29
N LEU A 113 -2.65 -9.28 5.71
CA LEU A 113 -1.25 -8.85 5.59
C LEU A 113 -0.31 -9.89 6.20
N LEU A 114 -0.52 -10.24 7.47
CA LEU A 114 0.34 -11.19 8.17
C LEU A 114 0.32 -12.57 7.52
N TYR A 115 -0.84 -13.05 7.06
CA TYR A 115 -0.92 -14.31 6.33
C TYR A 115 -0.14 -14.24 5.01
N LYS A 116 -0.36 -13.22 4.18
CA LYS A 116 0.27 -13.11 2.87
C LYS A 116 1.80 -13.06 2.97
N VAL A 117 2.32 -12.40 4.00
CA VAL A 117 3.76 -12.21 4.26
C VAL A 117 4.41 -13.41 4.96
N THR A 118 3.73 -14.04 5.92
CA THR A 118 4.33 -15.11 6.76
C THR A 118 3.89 -16.52 6.40
N LYS A 119 2.78 -16.66 5.65
CA LYS A 119 2.04 -17.90 5.41
C LYS A 119 1.63 -18.66 6.67
N LYS A 120 1.58 -18.01 7.84
CA LYS A 120 1.13 -18.65 9.09
C LYS A 120 -0.39 -18.85 9.04
N GLU A 121 -0.81 -20.11 8.97
CA GLU A 121 -2.22 -20.53 8.84
C GLU A 121 -3.16 -20.01 9.94
N LYS A 122 -2.65 -19.73 11.15
CA LYS A 122 -3.47 -19.15 12.23
C LYS A 122 -4.16 -17.84 11.82
N TYR A 123 -3.50 -17.01 11.02
CA TYR A 123 -4.07 -15.74 10.56
C TYR A 123 -5.15 -15.97 9.51
N LEU A 124 -4.95 -16.91 8.58
CA LEU A 124 -5.97 -17.25 7.58
C LEU A 124 -7.22 -17.86 8.23
N LYS A 125 -7.05 -18.76 9.21
CA LYS A 125 -8.16 -19.30 10.00
C LYS A 125 -8.96 -18.21 10.71
N ALA A 126 -8.28 -17.21 11.28
CA ALA A 126 -8.93 -16.05 11.87
C ALA A 126 -9.70 -15.23 10.80
N CYS A 127 -9.13 -15.02 9.61
CA CYS A 127 -9.84 -14.41 8.48
C CYS A 127 -11.11 -15.19 8.09
N HIS A 128 -11.05 -16.53 8.03
CA HIS A 128 -12.23 -17.36 7.76
C HIS A 128 -13.33 -17.14 8.81
N ALA A 129 -12.97 -16.97 10.09
CA ALA A 129 -13.93 -16.70 11.16
C ALA A 129 -14.62 -15.33 11.02
N LEU A 130 -13.88 -14.30 10.58
CA LEU A 130 -14.43 -12.97 10.28
C LEU A 130 -15.33 -13.01 9.03
N TYR A 131 -14.88 -13.67 7.97
CA TYR A 131 -15.67 -13.84 6.74
C TYR A 131 -16.96 -14.63 6.99
N LYS A 132 -16.92 -15.66 7.85
CA LYS A 132 -18.11 -16.42 8.24
C LYS A 132 -19.15 -15.56 8.96
N GLN A 133 -18.74 -14.53 9.71
CA GLN A 133 -19.69 -13.55 10.25
C GLN A 133 -20.39 -12.81 9.10
N LEU A 134 -19.65 -12.30 8.11
CA LEU A 134 -20.19 -11.56 6.97
C LEU A 134 -21.21 -12.36 6.14
N LEU A 135 -21.01 -13.67 6.00
CA LEU A 135 -21.97 -14.56 5.33
C LEU A 135 -23.33 -14.62 6.05
N ASN A 136 -23.34 -14.47 7.38
CA ASN A 136 -24.53 -14.58 8.21
C ASN A 136 -24.96 -13.24 8.82
N HIS A 137 -24.30 -12.15 8.43
CA HIS A 137 -24.50 -10.84 9.02
C HIS A 137 -25.88 -10.31 8.61
N PRO A 138 -26.71 -9.81 9.55
CA PRO A 138 -28.05 -9.36 9.25
C PRO A 138 -28.02 -8.14 8.32
N ARG A 139 -29.03 -8.05 7.46
CA ARG A 139 -29.10 -7.07 6.37
C ARG A 139 -30.43 -6.34 6.36
N THR A 140 -30.43 -5.14 5.81
CA THR A 140 -31.63 -4.43 5.37
C THR A 140 -32.35 -5.23 4.27
N GLN A 141 -33.59 -4.89 3.96
CA GLN A 141 -34.33 -5.51 2.85
C GLN A 141 -33.62 -5.31 1.51
N GLU A 142 -32.95 -4.17 1.33
CA GLU A 142 -32.14 -3.93 0.14
C GLU A 142 -30.86 -4.76 0.07
N GLY A 143 -30.41 -5.36 1.18
CA GLY A 143 -29.22 -6.22 1.25
C GLY A 143 -28.01 -5.60 1.94
N GLY A 144 -28.11 -4.37 2.42
CA GLY A 144 -27.03 -3.67 3.10
C GLY A 144 -26.80 -4.21 4.52
N TYR A 145 -25.54 -4.34 4.95
CA TYR A 145 -25.25 -4.85 6.29
C TYR A 145 -25.76 -3.92 7.39
N TRP A 146 -26.44 -4.48 8.38
CA TRP A 146 -26.68 -3.75 9.62
C TRP A 146 -25.35 -3.37 10.25
N HIS A 147 -25.25 -2.17 10.80
CA HIS A 147 -24.02 -1.72 11.44
C HIS A 147 -23.65 -2.64 12.61
N LYS A 148 -24.64 -2.98 13.46
CA LYS A 148 -24.50 -3.99 14.53
C LYS A 148 -25.82 -4.71 14.75
N LYS A 149 -25.81 -5.91 15.35
CA LYS A 149 -27.06 -6.57 15.81
C LYS A 149 -27.92 -5.67 16.72
N ILE A 150 -27.28 -4.81 17.51
CA ILE A 150 -27.95 -3.86 18.42
C ILE A 150 -28.49 -2.60 17.71
N TYR A 151 -28.17 -2.42 16.43
CA TYR A 151 -28.63 -1.33 15.56
C TYR A 151 -29.35 -1.95 14.35
N PRO A 152 -30.53 -2.56 14.57
CA PRO A 152 -31.24 -3.26 13.50
C PRO A 152 -31.68 -2.30 12.40
N ASN A 153 -31.63 -2.78 11.15
CA ASN A 153 -32.03 -2.04 9.93
C ASN A 153 -31.21 -0.78 9.63
N GLN A 154 -30.12 -0.55 10.37
CA GLN A 154 -29.31 0.66 10.25
C GLN A 154 -28.03 0.38 9.48
N MET A 155 -27.76 1.16 8.43
CA MET A 155 -26.45 1.23 7.78
C MET A 155 -25.78 2.55 8.13
N TRP A 156 -24.51 2.51 8.53
CA TRP A 156 -23.70 3.71 8.80
C TRP A 156 -22.51 3.74 7.84
N LEU A 157 -22.08 4.94 7.43
CA LEU A 157 -20.96 5.12 6.49
C LEU A 157 -19.67 4.44 6.96
N ASP A 158 -19.45 4.40 8.27
CA ASP A 158 -18.35 3.74 8.96
C ASP A 158 -18.23 2.26 8.54
N GLY A 159 -19.36 1.55 8.51
CA GLY A 159 -19.42 0.10 8.27
C GLY A 159 -18.86 -0.32 6.91
N LEU A 160 -18.84 0.59 5.94
CA LEU A 160 -18.28 0.34 4.61
C LEU A 160 -16.77 0.14 4.69
N TYR A 161 -16.06 0.99 5.43
CA TYR A 161 -14.62 0.82 5.65
C TYR A 161 -14.31 -0.35 6.57
N MET A 162 -15.18 -0.61 7.56
CA MET A 162 -14.94 -1.70 8.52
C MET A 162 -14.94 -3.09 7.84
N ALA A 163 -15.77 -3.29 6.81
CA ALA A 163 -15.92 -4.61 6.20
C ALA A 163 -15.48 -4.71 4.74
N GLN A 164 -15.79 -3.72 3.88
CA GLN A 164 -15.66 -3.91 2.44
C GLN A 164 -14.21 -4.08 1.96
N PRO A 165 -13.22 -3.30 2.46
CA PRO A 165 -11.82 -3.53 2.14
C PRO A 165 -11.30 -4.92 2.53
N PHE A 166 -11.62 -5.41 3.74
CA PHE A 166 -11.28 -6.78 4.15
C PHE A 166 -11.93 -7.81 3.23
N ARG A 167 -13.22 -7.63 2.93
CA ARG A 167 -14.00 -8.56 2.12
C ARG A 167 -13.47 -8.64 0.69
N ALA A 168 -13.10 -7.51 0.08
CA ALA A 168 -12.52 -7.46 -1.26
C ALA A 168 -11.15 -8.15 -1.31
N GLU A 169 -10.28 -7.88 -0.33
CA GLU A 169 -8.96 -8.53 -0.24
C GLU A 169 -9.08 -10.04 0.01
N TYR A 170 -9.99 -10.45 0.90
CA TYR A 170 -10.28 -11.85 1.16
C TYR A 170 -10.86 -12.56 -0.07
N ALA A 171 -11.79 -11.93 -0.79
CA ALA A 171 -12.37 -12.47 -2.01
C ALA A 171 -11.32 -12.67 -3.11
N ALA A 172 -10.38 -11.73 -3.25
CA ALA A 172 -9.26 -11.87 -4.18
C ALA A 172 -8.34 -13.05 -3.79
N LEU A 173 -7.99 -13.18 -2.50
CA LEU A 173 -7.16 -14.27 -2.00
C LEU A 173 -7.82 -15.65 -2.18
N MET A 174 -9.13 -15.72 -1.95
CA MET A 174 -9.92 -16.96 -1.96
C MET A 174 -10.65 -17.22 -3.30
N ASN A 175 -10.34 -16.46 -4.35
CA ASN A 175 -10.96 -16.58 -5.69
C ASN A 175 -12.51 -16.53 -5.68
N LEU A 176 -13.11 -15.68 -4.82
CA LEU A 176 -14.57 -15.59 -4.65
C LEU A 176 -15.15 -14.51 -5.55
N THR A 177 -15.34 -14.81 -6.84
CA THR A 177 -15.77 -13.83 -7.86
C THR A 177 -17.15 -13.25 -7.61
N ASP A 178 -18.06 -14.00 -6.96
CA ASP A 178 -19.43 -13.56 -6.72
C ASP A 178 -19.54 -12.47 -5.65
N GLU A 179 -18.50 -12.32 -4.82
CA GLU A 179 -18.47 -11.34 -3.73
C GLU A 179 -18.40 -9.89 -4.23
N TYR A 180 -17.78 -9.63 -5.38
CA TYR A 180 -17.55 -8.27 -5.90
C TYR A 180 -18.84 -7.51 -6.17
N ASN A 181 -19.90 -8.20 -6.59
CA ASN A 181 -21.20 -7.58 -6.84
C ASN A 181 -21.85 -7.10 -5.53
N ASP A 182 -21.86 -7.94 -4.49
CA ASP A 182 -22.40 -7.55 -3.19
C ASP A 182 -21.54 -6.45 -2.55
N ILE A 183 -20.20 -6.53 -2.64
CA ILE A 183 -19.31 -5.46 -2.16
C ILE A 183 -19.66 -4.11 -2.82
N ALA A 184 -19.82 -4.08 -4.16
CA ALA A 184 -20.17 -2.87 -4.87
C ALA A 184 -21.56 -2.34 -4.44
N ASN A 185 -22.53 -3.24 -4.28
CA ASN A 185 -23.87 -2.89 -3.86
C ASN A 185 -23.92 -2.25 -2.47
N GLN A 186 -23.08 -2.65 -1.52
CA GLN A 186 -23.00 -1.99 -0.20
C GLN A 186 -22.75 -0.48 -0.35
N PHE A 187 -21.86 -0.07 -1.26
CA PHE A 187 -21.61 1.34 -1.55
C PHE A 187 -22.77 2.00 -2.29
N PHE A 188 -23.38 1.31 -3.25
CA PHE A 188 -24.51 1.83 -4.03
C PHE A 188 -25.77 2.04 -3.19
N TRP A 189 -26.08 1.14 -2.26
CA TRP A 189 -27.21 1.31 -1.34
C TRP A 189 -27.00 2.49 -0.40
N MET A 190 -25.79 2.68 0.13
CA MET A 190 -25.50 3.86 0.95
C MET A 190 -25.52 5.15 0.14
N GLU A 191 -24.99 5.16 -1.07
CA GLU A 191 -25.12 6.31 -1.98
C GLU A 191 -26.57 6.64 -2.29
N LYS A 192 -27.41 5.62 -2.52
CA LYS A 192 -28.83 5.78 -2.83
C LYS A 192 -29.60 6.37 -1.65
N ASN A 193 -29.39 5.83 -0.45
CA ASN A 193 -30.27 6.10 0.69
C ASN A 193 -29.74 7.19 1.64
N ALA A 194 -28.43 7.36 1.76
CA ALA A 194 -27.84 8.34 2.67
C ALA A 194 -27.47 9.66 2.00
N LYS A 195 -27.42 9.74 0.66
CA LYS A 195 -27.08 10.99 -0.03
C LYS A 195 -28.18 12.03 0.07
N ASP A 196 -27.79 13.24 0.42
CA ASP A 196 -28.59 14.44 0.19
C ASP A 196 -28.42 14.94 -1.25
N GLN A 197 -29.54 15.07 -1.97
CA GLN A 197 -29.54 15.45 -3.39
C GLN A 197 -29.12 16.90 -3.61
N LYS A 198 -29.26 17.78 -2.60
CA LYS A 198 -28.91 19.20 -2.71
C LYS A 198 -27.41 19.43 -2.55
N THR A 199 -26.82 18.85 -1.52
CA THR A 199 -25.41 19.06 -1.16
C THR A 199 -24.48 18.11 -1.89
N GLY A 200 -24.93 16.88 -2.15
CA GLY A 200 -24.14 15.74 -2.60
C GLY A 200 -23.47 14.96 -1.46
N LEU A 201 -23.54 15.45 -0.22
CA LEU A 201 -22.99 14.80 0.97
C LEU A 201 -23.85 13.62 1.39
N LEU A 202 -23.26 12.66 2.11
CA LEU A 202 -23.98 11.53 2.68
C LEU A 202 -24.17 11.75 4.18
N TYR A 203 -25.40 11.54 4.66
CA TYR A 203 -25.71 11.51 6.08
C TYR A 203 -24.98 10.34 6.76
N HIS A 204 -24.62 10.52 8.04
CA HIS A 204 -23.84 9.53 8.80
C HIS A 204 -24.49 8.14 8.82
N GLY A 205 -25.79 8.08 9.10
CA GLY A 205 -26.55 6.84 9.18
C GLY A 205 -27.87 6.90 8.44
N TRP A 206 -28.33 5.72 8.04
CA TRP A 206 -29.65 5.48 7.47
C TRP A 206 -30.31 4.30 8.16
N ASP A 207 -31.51 4.51 8.70
CA ASP A 207 -32.38 3.46 9.24
C ASP A 207 -33.49 3.16 8.24
N GLU A 208 -33.44 1.99 7.61
CA GLU A 208 -34.45 1.55 6.64
C GLU A 208 -35.84 1.45 7.28
N SER A 209 -35.90 1.10 8.57
CA SER A 209 -37.16 0.97 9.32
C SER A 209 -37.72 2.29 9.81
N ARG A 210 -36.88 3.33 9.87
CA ARG A 210 -37.22 4.68 10.36
C ARG A 210 -37.76 4.69 11.80
N ALA A 211 -37.34 3.71 12.59
CA ALA A 211 -37.83 3.49 13.94
C ALA A 211 -36.97 4.24 14.98
N GLU A 212 -35.72 4.54 14.66
CA GLU A 212 -34.86 5.37 15.51
C GLU A 212 -35.34 6.83 15.57
N GLU A 213 -35.27 7.45 16.74
CA GLU A 213 -35.70 8.85 16.95
C GLU A 213 -34.84 9.86 16.16
N TRP A 214 -33.56 9.57 15.94
CA TRP A 214 -32.69 10.39 15.09
C TRP A 214 -33.04 10.29 13.60
N ALA A 215 -33.77 9.25 13.19
CA ALA A 215 -34.04 8.97 11.79
C ALA A 215 -35.18 9.85 11.27
N ASN A 216 -34.95 10.49 10.13
CA ASN A 216 -35.98 11.24 9.46
C ASN A 216 -37.18 10.33 9.11
N ALA A 217 -38.39 10.70 9.54
CA ALA A 217 -39.59 9.86 9.36
C ALA A 217 -39.93 9.53 7.89
N LYS A 218 -39.45 10.34 6.92
CA LYS A 218 -39.66 10.10 5.49
C LYS A 218 -38.52 9.35 4.83
N THR A 219 -37.27 9.69 5.17
CA THR A 219 -36.09 9.19 4.44
C THR A 219 -35.27 8.15 5.22
N GLY A 220 -35.43 8.08 6.55
CA GLY A 220 -34.61 7.25 7.43
C GLY A 220 -33.22 7.80 7.72
N GLN A 221 -32.89 8.98 7.18
CA GLN A 221 -31.55 9.57 7.28
C GLN A 221 -31.31 10.24 8.64
N SER A 222 -30.09 10.16 9.16
CA SER A 222 -29.62 10.97 10.28
C SER A 222 -29.54 12.46 9.90
N PRO A 223 -29.50 13.41 10.85
CA PRO A 223 -29.74 14.81 10.51
C PRO A 223 -28.50 15.61 10.04
N ASN A 224 -27.27 15.09 10.16
CA ASN A 224 -26.05 15.84 9.80
C ASN A 224 -25.04 15.03 8.97
N PHE A 225 -24.17 15.75 8.26
CA PHE A 225 -23.08 15.23 7.43
C PHE A 225 -21.77 15.21 8.21
N TRP A 226 -21.57 14.15 8.98
CA TRP A 226 -20.37 13.98 9.77
C TRP A 226 -19.16 13.62 8.91
N ALA A 227 -18.09 14.41 9.03
CA ALA A 227 -16.94 14.34 8.16
C ALA A 227 -16.19 13.02 8.25
N ARG A 228 -16.00 12.45 9.45
CA ARG A 228 -15.32 11.16 9.57
C ARG A 228 -16.14 10.00 8.99
N GLY A 229 -17.48 10.04 9.08
CA GLY A 229 -18.33 9.07 8.39
C GLY A 229 -18.09 9.10 6.87
N MET A 230 -18.07 10.30 6.29
CA MET A 230 -17.71 10.50 4.87
C MET A 230 -16.27 10.04 4.57
N GLY A 231 -15.33 10.26 5.49
CA GLY A 231 -13.95 9.82 5.42
C GLY A 231 -13.83 8.30 5.31
N TRP A 232 -14.52 7.56 6.18
CA TRP A 232 -14.59 6.10 6.09
C TRP A 232 -15.20 5.62 4.79
N TYR A 233 -16.29 6.23 4.35
CA TYR A 233 -16.92 5.85 3.09
C TYR A 233 -15.96 5.96 1.90
N VAL A 234 -15.24 7.09 1.79
CA VAL A 234 -14.32 7.31 0.66
C VAL A 234 -13.04 6.49 0.76
N MET A 235 -12.53 6.22 1.98
CA MET A 235 -11.43 5.26 2.19
C MET A 235 -11.84 3.86 1.77
N GLY A 236 -13.06 3.44 2.14
CA GLY A 236 -13.62 2.16 1.70
C GLY A 236 -13.69 2.04 0.19
N LEU A 237 -14.19 3.08 -0.50
CA LEU A 237 -14.29 3.11 -1.96
C LEU A 237 -12.93 2.99 -2.66
N VAL A 238 -11.93 3.75 -2.22
CA VAL A 238 -10.61 3.71 -2.88
C VAL A 238 -9.86 2.41 -2.61
N ASP A 239 -10.01 1.82 -1.42
CA ASP A 239 -9.28 0.61 -1.02
C ASP A 239 -9.85 -0.67 -1.64
N VAL A 240 -11.16 -0.78 -1.87
CA VAL A 240 -11.70 -1.97 -2.55
C VAL A 240 -11.21 -2.09 -3.99
N LEU A 241 -10.94 -0.96 -4.67
CA LEU A 241 -10.48 -0.94 -6.06
C LEU A 241 -9.10 -1.58 -6.27
N ASP A 242 -8.30 -1.73 -5.21
CA ASP A 242 -7.01 -2.45 -5.26
C ASP A 242 -7.20 -3.95 -5.58
N TYR A 243 -8.39 -4.50 -5.29
CA TYR A 243 -8.69 -5.93 -5.40
C TYR A 243 -9.77 -6.26 -6.44
N PHE A 244 -10.48 -5.26 -6.98
CA PHE A 244 -11.46 -5.48 -8.04
C PHE A 244 -10.77 -5.84 -9.36
N PRO A 245 -11.12 -6.97 -9.99
CA PRO A 245 -10.58 -7.33 -11.31
C PRO A 245 -10.85 -6.23 -12.34
N LEU A 246 -9.90 -6.00 -13.25
CA LEU A 246 -9.98 -4.92 -14.24
C LEU A 246 -11.24 -5.04 -15.13
N GLU A 247 -11.63 -6.27 -15.43
CA GLU A 247 -12.78 -6.67 -16.23
C GLU A 247 -14.11 -6.70 -15.47
N ASN A 248 -14.11 -6.50 -14.15
CA ASN A 248 -15.33 -6.54 -13.36
C ASN A 248 -16.26 -5.37 -13.74
N ALA A 249 -17.51 -5.68 -14.08
CA ALA A 249 -18.49 -4.69 -14.54
C ALA A 249 -18.80 -3.57 -13.53
N ASN A 250 -18.62 -3.82 -12.23
CA ASN A 250 -18.85 -2.84 -11.17
C ASN A 250 -17.61 -1.98 -10.85
N ARG A 251 -16.44 -2.29 -11.41
CA ARG A 251 -15.21 -1.53 -11.16
C ARG A 251 -15.32 -0.09 -11.65
N GLN A 252 -15.76 0.12 -12.89
CA GLN A 252 -15.94 1.49 -13.43
C GLN A 252 -17.04 2.26 -12.69
N PRO A 253 -18.24 1.69 -12.42
CA PRO A 253 -19.23 2.33 -11.56
C PRO A 253 -18.72 2.75 -10.18
N LEU A 254 -17.86 1.94 -9.54
CA LEU A 254 -17.22 2.31 -8.27
C LEU A 254 -16.23 3.47 -8.43
N ILE A 255 -15.46 3.51 -9.53
CA ILE A 255 -14.59 4.65 -9.86
C ILE A 255 -15.40 5.93 -10.08
N ASP A 256 -16.53 5.84 -10.78
CA ASP A 256 -17.41 6.98 -11.02
C ASP A 256 -18.03 7.49 -9.71
N LEU A 257 -18.43 6.56 -8.84
CA LEU A 257 -18.92 6.86 -7.49
C LEU A 257 -17.84 7.53 -6.63
N LEU A 258 -16.61 7.02 -6.64
CA LEU A 258 -15.44 7.60 -5.99
C LEU A 258 -15.19 9.03 -6.47
N ASN A 259 -15.16 9.26 -7.78
CA ASN A 259 -14.97 10.60 -8.36
C ASN A 259 -16.08 11.58 -7.95
N ARG A 260 -17.34 11.14 -7.96
CA ARG A 260 -18.49 11.94 -7.49
C ARG A 260 -18.37 12.28 -5.99
N THR A 261 -17.93 11.32 -5.17
CA THR A 261 -17.71 11.52 -3.73
C THR A 261 -16.60 12.55 -3.51
N LEU A 262 -15.45 12.37 -4.15
CA LEU A 262 -14.29 13.25 -4.02
C LEU A 262 -14.56 14.67 -4.54
N LYS A 263 -15.33 14.81 -5.63
CA LYS A 263 -15.81 16.10 -6.12
C LYS A 263 -16.62 16.84 -5.05
N THR A 264 -17.49 16.11 -4.34
CA THR A 264 -18.29 16.67 -3.24
C THR A 264 -17.41 17.04 -2.07
N ILE A 265 -16.49 16.18 -1.65
CA ILE A 265 -15.52 16.47 -0.58
C ILE A 265 -14.76 17.77 -0.90
N VAL A 266 -14.19 17.89 -2.10
CA VAL A 266 -13.45 19.09 -2.53
C VAL A 266 -14.31 20.35 -2.54
N LYS A 267 -15.62 20.25 -2.88
CA LYS A 267 -16.55 21.38 -2.82
C LYS A 267 -16.68 21.97 -1.40
N TYR A 268 -16.56 21.14 -0.35
CA TYR A 268 -16.67 21.57 1.06
C TYR A 268 -15.30 21.76 1.74
N GLN A 269 -14.20 21.81 0.97
CA GLN A 269 -12.90 22.15 1.52
C GLN A 269 -12.89 23.61 1.98
N ASP A 270 -12.52 23.86 3.24
CA ASP A 270 -12.45 25.21 3.79
C ASP A 270 -11.38 26.02 3.05
N PRO A 271 -11.73 27.17 2.42
CA PRO A 271 -10.76 27.98 1.72
C PRO A 271 -9.71 28.61 2.67
N LYS A 272 -10.01 28.78 3.96
CA LYS A 272 -9.11 29.45 4.91
C LYS A 272 -7.99 28.53 5.40
N THR A 273 -8.35 27.34 5.86
CA THR A 273 -7.41 26.36 6.44
C THR A 273 -6.95 25.31 5.44
N GLY A 274 -7.74 25.05 4.38
CA GLY A 274 -7.48 23.99 3.41
C GLY A 274 -8.00 22.61 3.84
N VAL A 275 -8.53 22.47 5.05
CA VAL A 275 -9.05 21.20 5.60
C VAL A 275 -10.58 21.24 5.71
N TRP A 276 -11.20 20.30 6.43
CA TRP A 276 -12.66 20.17 6.52
C TRP A 276 -13.16 20.28 7.95
N PHE A 277 -14.37 20.82 8.09
CA PHE A 277 -15.12 20.89 9.35
C PHE A 277 -15.73 19.55 9.73
N ASP A 278 -15.92 19.29 11.03
CA ASP A 278 -16.51 18.04 11.55
C ASP A 278 -17.94 17.82 11.04
N VAL A 279 -18.78 18.86 11.02
CA VAL A 279 -20.03 18.88 10.26
C VAL A 279 -19.81 19.68 8.98
N MET A 280 -19.72 18.98 7.85
CA MET A 280 -19.07 19.48 6.63
C MET A 280 -19.71 20.72 6.00
N ASP A 281 -21.03 20.86 6.11
CA ASP A 281 -21.80 21.94 5.47
C ASP A 281 -22.09 23.14 6.39
N ARG A 282 -21.55 23.12 7.61
CA ARG A 282 -21.81 24.14 8.66
C ARG A 282 -20.54 24.85 9.13
N GLY A 283 -19.59 25.09 8.22
CA GLY A 283 -18.32 25.74 8.55
C GLY A 283 -18.45 27.23 8.92
N ASP A 284 -19.62 27.82 8.73
CA ASP A 284 -19.99 29.18 9.12
C ASP A 284 -20.46 29.30 10.58
N ILE A 285 -20.75 28.17 11.23
CA ILE A 285 -21.16 28.12 12.64
C ILE A 285 -19.91 28.10 13.53
N LYS A 286 -19.85 29.02 14.50
CA LYS A 286 -18.67 29.25 15.36
C LYS A 286 -18.30 28.04 16.21
N GLU A 287 -19.29 27.28 16.65
CA GLU A 287 -19.14 26.08 17.49
C GLU A 287 -18.52 24.92 16.71
N ASN A 288 -18.59 24.94 15.38
CA ASN A 288 -17.97 23.94 14.53
C ASN A 288 -16.45 24.12 14.50
N TYR A 289 -15.73 23.05 14.16
CA TYR A 289 -14.28 23.03 14.15
C TYR A 289 -13.75 22.21 12.97
N VAL A 290 -12.55 22.56 12.51
CA VAL A 290 -11.83 21.74 11.53
C VAL A 290 -11.31 20.48 12.20
N GLU A 291 -11.52 19.33 11.56
CA GLU A 291 -11.35 18.02 12.18
C GLU A 291 -10.26 17.20 11.48
N ALA A 292 -9.34 16.66 12.26
CA ALA A 292 -8.08 16.12 11.76
C ALA A 292 -8.21 14.72 11.15
N SER A 293 -9.06 13.84 11.71
CA SER A 293 -9.19 12.48 11.20
C SER A 293 -9.81 12.45 9.81
N ALA A 294 -10.98 13.07 9.62
CA ALA A 294 -11.68 13.18 8.35
C ALA A 294 -10.82 13.87 7.29
N SER A 295 -10.17 14.98 7.66
CA SER A 295 -9.26 15.68 6.73
C SER A 295 -8.10 14.80 6.28
N SER A 296 -7.55 13.97 7.19
CA SER A 296 -6.52 12.98 6.83
C SER A 296 -7.07 11.91 5.88
N MET A 297 -8.28 11.38 6.15
CA MET A 297 -8.94 10.40 5.27
C MET A 297 -9.19 10.96 3.87
N PHE A 298 -9.60 12.22 3.76
CA PHE A 298 -9.83 12.89 2.48
C PHE A 298 -8.54 13.12 1.72
N VAL A 299 -7.45 13.55 2.39
CA VAL A 299 -6.14 13.67 1.76
C VAL A 299 -5.65 12.32 1.25
N TYR A 300 -5.74 11.26 2.08
CA TYR A 300 -5.38 9.90 1.67
C TYR A 300 -6.16 9.47 0.42
N ALA A 301 -7.49 9.58 0.43
CA ALA A 301 -8.31 9.13 -0.68
C ALA A 301 -8.06 9.95 -1.95
N LEU A 302 -7.88 11.27 -1.85
CA LEU A 302 -7.52 12.13 -2.98
C LEU A 302 -6.15 11.75 -3.56
N ALA A 303 -5.12 11.65 -2.72
CA ALA A 303 -3.75 11.37 -3.14
C ALA A 303 -3.65 9.98 -3.79
N LYS A 304 -4.20 8.94 -3.15
CA LYS A 304 -4.25 7.57 -3.68
C LYS A 304 -5.01 7.50 -5.00
N SER A 305 -6.16 8.16 -5.10
CA SER A 305 -6.97 8.17 -6.33
C SER A 305 -6.26 8.86 -7.50
N ILE A 306 -5.50 9.93 -7.24
CA ILE A 306 -4.67 10.57 -8.26
C ILE A 306 -3.53 9.63 -8.67
N ARG A 307 -2.84 9.00 -7.71
CA ARG A 307 -1.73 8.09 -7.96
C ARG A 307 -2.13 6.90 -8.82
N LEU A 308 -3.28 6.30 -8.54
CA LEU A 308 -3.81 5.15 -9.27
C LEU A 308 -4.58 5.55 -10.56
N GLY A 309 -4.71 6.85 -10.84
CA GLY A 309 -5.37 7.34 -12.04
C GLY A 309 -6.90 7.18 -12.06
N TYR A 310 -7.52 6.97 -10.89
CA TYR A 310 -8.98 6.87 -10.76
C TYR A 310 -9.68 8.23 -10.94
N VAL A 311 -8.97 9.32 -10.67
CA VAL A 311 -9.50 10.69 -10.81
C VAL A 311 -8.52 11.60 -11.55
N SER A 312 -9.05 12.75 -11.99
CA SER A 312 -8.27 13.79 -12.68
C SER A 312 -7.16 14.35 -11.80
N LYS A 313 -5.99 14.61 -12.40
CA LYS A 313 -4.90 15.38 -11.79
C LYS A 313 -5.31 16.81 -11.42
N GLY A 314 -6.46 17.31 -11.88
CA GLY A 314 -7.03 18.60 -11.48
C GLY A 314 -7.24 18.76 -9.97
N TYR A 315 -7.39 17.65 -9.23
CA TYR A 315 -7.48 17.68 -7.76
C TYR A 315 -6.15 17.92 -7.06
N ALA A 316 -5.00 17.86 -7.76
CA ALA A 316 -3.66 18.00 -7.17
C ALA A 316 -3.50 19.25 -6.29
N LYS A 317 -4.03 20.39 -6.72
CA LYS A 317 -3.96 21.64 -5.95
C LYS A 317 -4.77 21.56 -4.66
N ASN A 318 -5.96 20.96 -4.72
CA ASN A 318 -6.80 20.75 -3.54
C ASN A 318 -6.14 19.80 -2.55
N THR A 319 -5.57 18.69 -3.04
CA THR A 319 -4.83 17.71 -2.24
C THR A 319 -3.62 18.32 -1.55
N GLN A 320 -2.79 19.08 -2.30
CA GLN A 320 -1.62 19.75 -1.74
C GLN A 320 -2.01 20.77 -0.67
N LYS A 321 -3.03 21.61 -0.95
CA LYS A 321 -3.54 22.58 0.02
C LYS A 321 -4.08 21.91 1.27
N ALA A 322 -4.78 20.79 1.12
CA ALA A 322 -5.30 20.03 2.24
C ALA A 322 -4.18 19.43 3.09
N TYR A 323 -3.13 18.89 2.47
CA TYR A 323 -1.98 18.37 3.21
C TYR A 323 -1.25 19.49 3.96
N GLU A 324 -1.00 20.64 3.33
CA GLU A 324 -0.45 21.82 4.01
C GLU A 324 -1.32 22.26 5.20
N GLY A 325 -2.64 22.23 5.04
CA GLY A 325 -3.60 22.47 6.12
C GLY A 325 -3.49 21.44 7.25
N LEU A 326 -3.35 20.14 6.95
CA LEU A 326 -3.14 19.11 7.97
C LEU A 326 -1.92 19.41 8.84
N LEU A 327 -0.79 19.75 8.19
CA LEU A 327 0.45 20.04 8.89
C LEU A 327 0.32 21.29 9.77
N LYS A 328 -0.32 22.34 9.24
CA LYS A 328 -0.44 23.62 9.92
C LYS A 328 -1.43 23.60 11.07
N GLU A 329 -2.61 23.02 10.85
CA GLU A 329 -3.71 23.10 11.82
C GLU A 329 -3.61 22.01 12.89
N PHE A 330 -3.02 20.85 12.57
CA PHE A 330 -3.14 19.66 13.42
C PHE A 330 -1.82 19.10 13.95
N ILE A 331 -0.68 19.36 13.31
CA ILE A 331 0.61 18.79 13.73
C ILE A 331 1.37 19.71 14.66
N SER A 332 1.76 19.19 15.82
CA SER A 332 2.70 19.83 16.73
C SER A 332 3.91 18.93 17.00
N THR A 333 5.09 19.53 17.14
CA THR A 333 6.34 18.79 17.44
C THR A 333 6.66 18.93 18.93
N SER A 334 6.92 17.80 19.61
CA SER A 334 7.41 17.81 20.98
C SER A 334 8.92 18.03 21.06
N THR A 335 9.41 18.34 22.26
CA THR A 335 10.83 18.67 22.51
C THR A 335 11.82 17.57 22.14
N ASN A 336 11.38 16.32 22.09
CA ASN A 336 12.17 15.15 21.68
C ASN A 336 12.07 14.82 20.17
N GLY A 337 11.43 15.68 19.36
CA GLY A 337 11.29 15.48 17.92
C GLY A 337 10.13 14.57 17.49
N GLN A 338 9.38 13.97 18.43
CA GLN A 338 8.12 13.30 18.15
C GLN A 338 7.04 14.30 17.72
N ILE A 339 5.98 13.81 17.09
CA ILE A 339 4.88 14.66 16.61
C ILE A 339 3.54 14.21 17.17
N ASN A 340 2.63 15.15 17.41
CA ASN A 340 1.27 14.88 17.83
C ASN A 340 0.29 15.30 16.73
N LEU A 341 -0.77 14.53 16.57
CA LEU A 341 -1.94 14.91 15.79
C LEU A 341 -3.00 15.44 16.76
N ASN A 342 -3.41 16.69 16.60
CA ASN A 342 -4.39 17.36 17.45
C ASN A 342 -5.73 17.46 16.71
N HIS A 343 -6.79 17.90 17.41
CA HIS A 343 -8.12 18.12 16.83
C HIS A 343 -8.79 16.87 16.24
N VAL A 344 -8.65 15.73 16.90
CA VAL A 344 -9.33 14.49 16.52
C VAL A 344 -10.55 14.29 17.41
N VAL A 345 -11.74 14.18 16.83
CA VAL A 345 -12.93 13.82 17.63
C VAL A 345 -12.86 12.36 18.07
N GLU A 346 -13.01 12.09 19.36
CA GLU A 346 -12.76 10.76 19.95
C GLU A 346 -13.76 9.71 19.45
N VAL A 347 -15.04 10.07 19.41
CA VAL A 347 -16.12 9.17 19.01
C VAL A 347 -17.33 9.98 18.55
N SER A 348 -18.09 9.43 17.61
CA SER A 348 -19.47 9.85 17.36
C SER A 348 -20.27 8.61 16.92
N GLY A 349 -21.58 8.67 17.05
CA GLY A 349 -22.49 7.55 16.79
C GLY A 349 -23.94 7.99 16.86
N LEU A 350 -24.88 7.08 16.58
CA LEU A 350 -26.31 7.37 16.58
C LEU A 350 -27.07 6.42 17.51
N GLY A 351 -28.17 6.89 18.09
CA GLY A 351 -29.03 6.14 19.00
C GLY A 351 -28.32 5.63 20.25
N GLY A 352 -28.71 4.44 20.73
CA GLY A 352 -28.14 3.80 21.92
C GLY A 352 -28.98 3.98 23.18
N LYS A 353 -28.96 2.99 24.07
CA LYS A 353 -29.91 2.90 25.20
C LYS A 353 -29.48 3.66 26.47
N LYS A 354 -28.17 3.74 26.76
CA LYS A 354 -27.66 4.34 28.01
C LYS A 354 -27.62 5.87 27.96
N LYS A 355 -27.12 6.39 26.84
CA LYS A 355 -27.14 7.81 26.47
C LYS A 355 -27.63 7.82 25.04
N TYR A 356 -28.82 8.36 24.81
CA TYR A 356 -29.36 8.47 23.46
C TYR A 356 -28.58 9.54 22.70
N ARG A 357 -28.21 9.25 21.46
CA ARG A 357 -27.39 10.10 20.60
C ARG A 357 -28.24 10.45 19.39
N ASP A 358 -28.82 11.65 19.42
CA ASP A 358 -29.83 12.09 18.45
C ASP A 358 -29.24 12.50 17.08
N GLY A 359 -27.91 12.56 16.96
CA GLY A 359 -27.24 12.98 15.74
C GLY A 359 -27.36 14.48 15.45
N SER A 360 -27.92 15.27 16.36
CA SER A 360 -28.02 16.73 16.22
C SER A 360 -26.64 17.39 16.07
N PHE A 361 -26.62 18.63 15.59
CA PHE A 361 -25.35 19.37 15.48
C PHE A 361 -24.73 19.53 16.87
N GLU A 362 -25.55 19.87 17.87
CA GLU A 362 -25.18 20.00 19.27
C GLU A 362 -24.58 18.70 19.82
N TYR A 363 -25.13 17.55 19.46
CA TYR A 363 -24.56 16.27 19.83
C TYR A 363 -23.16 16.07 19.24
N TYR A 364 -22.96 16.29 17.94
CA TYR A 364 -21.64 16.16 17.32
C TYR A 364 -20.62 17.12 17.94
N MET A 365 -21.03 18.35 18.24
CA MET A 365 -20.16 19.34 18.89
C MET A 365 -19.92 19.04 20.38
N SER A 366 -20.73 18.17 20.99
CA SER A 366 -20.55 17.75 22.39
C SER A 366 -19.49 16.66 22.57
N GLU A 367 -19.11 15.97 21.48
CA GLU A 367 -18.16 14.87 21.56
C GLU A 367 -16.73 15.40 21.81
N PRO A 368 -15.91 14.70 22.63
CA PRO A 368 -14.58 15.17 22.97
C PRO A 368 -13.66 15.28 21.74
N VAL A 369 -12.89 16.36 21.68
CA VAL A 369 -11.84 16.57 20.70
C VAL A 369 -10.49 16.46 21.42
N VAL A 370 -9.69 15.49 21.01
CA VAL A 370 -8.47 15.07 21.71
C VAL A 370 -7.28 15.00 20.75
N SER A 371 -6.08 14.90 21.31
CA SER A 371 -4.87 14.63 20.53
C SER A 371 -4.60 13.12 20.50
N ASN A 372 -4.02 12.67 19.39
CA ASN A 372 -3.48 11.32 19.21
C ASN A 372 -4.50 10.18 19.37
N ASP A 373 -5.79 10.43 19.13
CA ASP A 373 -6.76 9.33 19.04
C ASP A 373 -6.40 8.43 17.83
N PRO A 374 -6.45 7.10 18.00
CA PRO A 374 -6.09 6.13 16.95
C PRO A 374 -6.86 6.32 15.63
N LYS A 375 -8.10 6.79 15.67
CA LYS A 375 -8.96 7.04 14.50
C LYS A 375 -8.49 8.24 13.69
N GLY A 376 -7.63 9.10 14.24
CA GLY A 376 -6.93 10.16 13.52
C GLY A 376 -5.50 9.77 13.15
N VAL A 377 -4.77 9.13 14.06
CA VAL A 377 -3.35 8.79 13.85
C VAL A 377 -3.16 7.82 12.68
N GLY A 378 -3.95 6.75 12.58
CA GLY A 378 -3.86 5.82 11.46
C GLY A 378 -4.11 6.49 10.10
N PRO A 379 -5.23 7.22 9.90
CA PRO A 379 -5.48 7.93 8.65
C PRO A 379 -4.45 9.01 8.35
N PHE A 380 -3.88 9.67 9.36
CA PHE A 380 -2.79 10.63 9.15
C PHE A 380 -1.53 9.95 8.62
N ILE A 381 -1.12 8.79 9.18
CA ILE A 381 0.03 8.03 8.66
C ILE A 381 -0.21 7.63 7.19
N LEU A 382 -1.40 7.13 6.87
CA LEU A 382 -1.79 6.78 5.50
C LEU A 382 -1.75 8.00 4.57
N ALA A 383 -2.30 9.13 4.99
CA ALA A 383 -2.31 10.38 4.23
C ALA A 383 -0.88 10.91 3.99
N ALA A 384 -0.05 10.94 5.03
CA ALA A 384 1.34 11.37 4.92
C ALA A 384 2.14 10.45 3.97
N SER A 385 1.95 9.13 4.07
CA SER A 385 2.60 8.16 3.18
C SER A 385 2.21 8.39 1.72
N GLU A 386 0.92 8.57 1.41
CA GLU A 386 0.49 8.88 0.05
C GLU A 386 0.99 10.25 -0.43
N MET A 387 1.09 11.24 0.46
CA MET A 387 1.58 12.57 0.11
C MET A 387 3.09 12.61 -0.13
N GLU A 388 3.88 11.82 0.60
CA GLU A 388 5.31 11.64 0.34
C GLU A 388 5.52 11.07 -1.08
N ILE A 389 4.74 10.07 -1.46
CA ILE A 389 4.71 9.52 -2.83
C ILE A 389 4.28 10.59 -3.85
N PHE A 390 3.21 11.31 -3.53
CA PHE A 390 2.67 12.38 -4.38
C PHE A 390 3.66 13.53 -4.60
N GLN A 391 4.56 13.81 -3.66
CA GLN A 391 5.58 14.86 -3.80
C GLN A 391 6.81 14.39 -4.56
N GLU A 392 7.06 13.08 -4.56
CA GLU A 392 8.21 12.43 -5.17
C GLU A 392 8.03 12.05 -6.66
N GLN A 393 6.95 12.47 -7.31
CA GLN A 393 6.60 12.00 -8.66
C GLN A 393 7.68 12.30 -9.69
N HIS A 394 7.94 11.30 -10.55
CA HIS A 394 8.74 11.51 -11.76
C HIS A 394 8.06 12.54 -12.67
N LYS A 395 8.76 13.64 -12.93
CA LYS A 395 8.31 14.69 -13.85
C LYS A 395 8.73 14.30 -15.28
N GLY A 396 7.84 13.65 -16.02
CA GLY A 396 8.11 13.26 -17.40
C GLY A 396 7.02 12.40 -18.02
N LYS A 397 7.34 11.76 -19.15
CA LYS A 397 6.47 10.73 -19.75
C LYS A 397 6.25 9.60 -18.73
N GLN A 398 5.09 8.96 -18.82
CA GLN A 398 4.80 7.77 -18.02
C GLN A 398 5.84 6.69 -18.34
N LEU A 399 6.47 6.17 -17.30
CA LEU A 399 7.44 5.08 -17.42
C LEU A 399 6.81 3.76 -17.01
N THR A 400 7.29 2.67 -17.60
CA THR A 400 6.85 1.30 -17.31
C THR A 400 8.07 0.40 -17.07
N VAL A 401 8.07 -0.30 -15.94
CA VAL A 401 8.97 -1.42 -15.64
C VAL A 401 8.22 -2.72 -15.87
N THR A 402 8.78 -3.59 -16.71
CA THR A 402 8.20 -4.88 -17.03
C THR A 402 9.03 -5.99 -16.42
N LEU A 403 8.38 -6.87 -15.68
CA LEU A 403 8.95 -8.09 -15.15
C LEU A 403 8.60 -9.24 -16.08
N ASP A 404 9.57 -10.09 -16.35
CA ASP A 404 9.35 -11.35 -17.02
C ASP A 404 8.56 -12.33 -16.16
N ASN A 405 7.59 -13.01 -16.77
CA ASN A 405 6.96 -14.21 -16.23
C ASN A 405 6.76 -15.24 -17.36
N TYR A 406 7.65 -15.20 -18.35
CA TYR A 406 7.64 -16.14 -19.48
C TYR A 406 8.74 -17.17 -19.31
N PHE A 407 9.98 -16.73 -19.04
CA PHE A 407 11.12 -17.60 -18.75
C PHE A 407 11.10 -18.08 -17.30
N ASN A 408 10.70 -17.23 -16.34
CA ASN A 408 10.39 -17.65 -14.96
C ASN A 408 8.88 -17.75 -14.77
N ASN A 409 8.35 -18.96 -14.70
CA ASN A 409 6.92 -19.22 -14.67
C ASN A 409 6.56 -20.47 -13.85
N GLU A 410 7.08 -20.55 -12.64
CA GLU A 410 6.74 -21.61 -11.71
C GLU A 410 5.33 -21.47 -11.12
N TYR A 411 4.69 -22.61 -10.83
CA TYR A 411 3.34 -22.66 -10.27
C TYR A 411 3.31 -23.29 -8.89
N LYS A 412 2.49 -22.71 -8.00
CA LYS A 412 2.16 -23.28 -6.70
C LYS A 412 0.67 -23.16 -6.42
N ALA A 413 0.16 -24.09 -5.64
CA ALA A 413 -1.20 -24.03 -5.14
C ALA A 413 -1.37 -22.80 -4.24
N ASP A 414 -2.35 -21.97 -4.55
CA ASP A 414 -2.84 -20.91 -3.67
C ASP A 414 -3.68 -21.52 -2.51
N PRO A 415 -4.18 -20.72 -1.56
CA PRO A 415 -4.95 -21.25 -0.42
C PRO A 415 -6.25 -21.96 -0.81
N THR A 416 -6.71 -21.82 -2.06
CA THR A 416 -7.88 -22.53 -2.61
C THR A 416 -7.50 -23.86 -3.27
N GLY A 417 -6.21 -24.16 -3.37
CA GLY A 417 -5.67 -25.30 -4.10
C GLY A 417 -5.46 -25.03 -5.59
N LYS A 418 -5.78 -23.84 -6.10
CA LYS A 418 -5.62 -23.49 -7.51
C LYS A 418 -4.16 -23.15 -7.79
N LEU A 419 -3.58 -23.77 -8.81
CA LEU A 419 -2.24 -23.43 -9.27
C LEU A 419 -2.20 -22.00 -9.84
N LYS A 420 -1.26 -21.20 -9.35
CA LYS A 420 -0.96 -19.85 -9.83
C LYS A 420 0.55 -19.64 -9.90
N PRO A 421 1.02 -18.72 -10.75
CA PRO A 421 2.40 -18.23 -10.68
C PRO A 421 2.74 -17.78 -9.25
N TYR A 422 3.94 -18.05 -8.75
CA TYR A 422 4.26 -17.77 -7.33
C TYR A 422 5.69 -17.29 -7.01
N HIS A 423 6.60 -17.18 -7.98
CA HIS A 423 7.98 -16.77 -7.75
C HIS A 423 8.27 -15.41 -8.41
N TYR A 424 8.97 -14.52 -7.70
CA TYR A 424 9.42 -13.19 -8.14
C TYR A 424 8.34 -12.25 -8.68
N LEU A 425 7.09 -12.39 -8.26
CA LEU A 425 5.98 -11.58 -8.79
C LEU A 425 5.86 -10.20 -8.13
N TRP A 426 5.39 -9.20 -8.89
CA TRP A 426 5.08 -7.86 -8.37
C TRP A 426 4.04 -7.85 -7.25
N ASP A 427 3.09 -8.79 -7.26
CA ASP A 427 2.01 -8.95 -6.29
C ASP A 427 2.29 -10.06 -5.26
N GLY A 428 3.50 -10.65 -5.29
CA GLY A 428 3.95 -11.59 -4.27
C GLY A 428 4.33 -10.86 -2.97
N ASP A 429 3.53 -11.00 -1.93
CA ASP A 429 3.76 -10.40 -0.59
C ASP A 429 4.63 -11.28 0.33
N ASP A 430 4.82 -12.56 0.00
CA ASP A 430 5.67 -13.46 0.79
C ASP A 430 7.15 -13.27 0.47
N ASN A 431 8.01 -14.07 1.12
CA ASN A 431 9.45 -14.00 0.94
C ASN A 431 9.87 -14.05 -0.53
N ASN A 432 9.17 -14.77 -1.39
CA ASN A 432 9.57 -15.10 -2.75
C ASN A 432 9.18 -14.03 -3.77
N GLY A 433 8.43 -12.99 -3.38
CA GLY A 433 7.93 -11.96 -4.28
C GLY A 433 8.83 -10.74 -4.45
N PHE A 434 8.42 -9.86 -5.36
CA PHE A 434 9.03 -8.54 -5.63
C PHE A 434 8.13 -7.37 -5.25
N SER A 435 7.13 -7.55 -4.38
CA SER A 435 6.21 -6.46 -4.02
C SER A 435 6.90 -5.24 -3.40
N PHE A 436 7.97 -5.42 -2.63
CA PHE A 436 8.77 -4.30 -2.12
C PHE A 436 9.47 -3.53 -3.24
N TRP A 437 10.11 -4.24 -4.18
CA TRP A 437 10.82 -3.60 -5.28
C TRP A 437 9.85 -2.96 -6.29
N GLY A 438 8.73 -3.62 -6.58
CA GLY A 438 7.63 -3.04 -7.35
C GLY A 438 7.11 -1.77 -6.70
N ARG A 439 6.96 -1.76 -5.37
CA ARG A 439 6.57 -0.55 -4.63
C ARG A 439 7.60 0.57 -4.74
N ILE A 440 8.91 0.27 -4.70
CA ILE A 440 9.99 1.24 -4.92
C ILE A 440 9.83 1.98 -6.27
N PHE A 441 9.41 1.28 -7.33
CA PHE A 441 9.06 1.90 -8.61
C PHE A 441 7.75 2.69 -8.56
N ASN A 442 6.70 2.08 -7.99
CA ASN A 442 5.35 2.69 -7.92
C ASN A 442 5.34 4.02 -7.16
N ARG A 443 6.20 4.18 -6.14
CA ARG A 443 6.36 5.44 -5.40
C ARG A 443 6.91 6.60 -6.25
N LYS A 444 7.53 6.31 -7.39
CA LYS A 444 7.92 7.33 -8.39
C LYS A 444 6.90 7.46 -9.53
N HIS A 445 5.69 6.93 -9.37
CA HIS A 445 4.65 6.84 -10.39
C HIS A 445 5.10 6.08 -11.65
N ILE A 446 5.96 5.08 -11.49
CA ILE A 446 6.36 4.17 -12.57
C ILE A 446 5.40 2.99 -12.54
N GLN A 447 4.83 2.62 -13.69
CA GLN A 447 3.91 1.50 -13.78
C GLN A 447 4.68 0.18 -13.77
N THR A 448 4.21 -0.78 -12.99
CA THR A 448 4.66 -2.17 -13.08
C THR A 448 3.80 -2.93 -14.09
N ASN A 449 4.45 -3.79 -14.87
CA ASN A 449 3.81 -4.68 -15.83
C ASN A 449 4.46 -6.07 -15.75
N THR A 450 3.74 -7.10 -16.14
CA THR A 450 4.23 -8.48 -16.20
C THR A 450 4.10 -9.00 -17.64
N LEU A 451 5.20 -9.51 -18.20
CA LEU A 451 5.22 -10.08 -19.54
C LEU A 451 5.09 -11.61 -19.46
N LYS A 452 3.95 -12.14 -19.92
CA LYS A 452 3.61 -13.57 -19.87
C LYS A 452 3.80 -14.31 -21.21
N THR A 453 4.40 -13.64 -22.19
CA THR A 453 4.58 -14.14 -23.55
C THR A 453 6.01 -13.93 -23.99
N ALA A 454 6.50 -14.72 -24.95
CA ALA A 454 7.83 -14.54 -25.52
C ALA A 454 8.11 -13.07 -25.89
N PRO A 455 9.23 -12.50 -25.42
CA PRO A 455 9.54 -11.09 -25.67
C PRO A 455 9.82 -10.83 -27.14
N ASN A 456 9.28 -9.73 -27.63
CA ASN A 456 9.54 -9.21 -28.96
C ASN A 456 9.51 -7.67 -28.94
N LEU A 457 9.98 -7.04 -30.02
CA LEU A 457 10.00 -5.58 -30.15
C LEU A 457 8.62 -4.94 -29.96
N SER A 458 7.53 -5.62 -30.34
CA SER A 458 6.17 -5.09 -30.22
C SER A 458 5.70 -5.04 -28.77
N ASN A 459 5.78 -6.16 -28.02
CA ASN A 459 5.32 -6.19 -26.63
C ASN A 459 6.25 -5.42 -25.67
N LEU A 460 7.55 -5.31 -25.98
CA LEU A 460 8.49 -4.49 -25.23
C LEU A 460 8.46 -3.00 -25.60
N SER A 461 7.76 -2.60 -26.67
CA SER A 461 7.70 -1.19 -27.10
C SER A 461 7.11 -0.23 -26.07
N ARG A 462 6.31 -0.76 -25.13
CA ARG A 462 5.69 -0.01 -24.03
C ARG A 462 6.48 -0.09 -22.72
N SER A 463 7.59 -0.83 -22.70
CA SER A 463 8.45 -1.01 -21.56
C SER A 463 9.66 -0.08 -21.67
N ASN A 464 10.02 0.58 -20.57
CA ASN A 464 11.27 1.33 -20.49
C ASN A 464 12.38 0.49 -19.85
N ILE A 465 12.01 -0.31 -18.84
CA ILE A 465 12.86 -1.27 -18.16
C ILE A 465 12.25 -2.66 -18.35
N TYR A 466 13.07 -3.66 -18.67
CA TYR A 466 12.68 -5.07 -18.72
C TYR A 466 13.60 -5.86 -17.79
N ILE A 467 13.00 -6.62 -16.88
CA ILE A 467 13.70 -7.44 -15.87
C ILE A 467 13.43 -8.89 -16.22
N ILE A 468 14.48 -9.66 -16.45
CA ILE A 468 14.41 -11.12 -16.53
C ILE A 468 15.09 -11.67 -15.29
N VAL A 469 14.41 -12.59 -14.63
CA VAL A 469 14.82 -13.18 -13.37
C VAL A 469 14.77 -14.70 -13.52
N ASP A 470 15.77 -15.39 -12.97
CA ASP A 470 15.74 -16.82 -12.63
C ASP A 470 15.01 -17.73 -13.64
N PRO A 471 15.46 -17.86 -14.90
CA PRO A 471 14.79 -18.69 -15.90
C PRO A 471 14.63 -20.14 -15.43
N ASP A 472 13.43 -20.69 -15.58
CA ASP A 472 13.08 -22.01 -15.05
C ASP A 472 13.89 -23.13 -15.71
N THR A 473 14.20 -24.14 -14.92
CA THR A 473 14.68 -25.45 -15.38
C THR A 473 13.55 -26.48 -15.43
N GLU A 474 13.83 -27.63 -16.03
CA GLU A 474 12.93 -28.80 -16.01
C GLU A 474 12.67 -29.35 -14.59
N LYS A 475 13.46 -28.93 -13.59
CA LYS A 475 13.24 -29.29 -12.18
C LYS A 475 12.09 -28.50 -11.55
N GLU A 476 11.84 -27.29 -12.06
CA GLU A 476 10.93 -26.31 -11.46
C GLU A 476 9.59 -26.30 -12.17
N THR A 477 9.60 -26.52 -13.49
CA THR A 477 8.41 -26.60 -14.33
C THR A 477 8.56 -27.69 -15.38
N GLU A 478 7.47 -28.39 -15.71
CA GLU A 478 7.51 -29.53 -16.64
C GLU A 478 7.92 -29.14 -18.07
N GLN A 479 7.62 -27.90 -18.47
CA GLN A 479 7.88 -27.38 -19.82
C GLN A 479 8.44 -25.95 -19.75
N PRO A 480 9.70 -25.77 -19.32
CA PRO A 480 10.29 -24.45 -19.21
C PRO A 480 10.41 -23.80 -20.58
N HIS A 481 10.18 -22.49 -20.62
CA HIS A 481 10.44 -21.72 -21.82
C HIS A 481 11.92 -21.35 -21.86
N MET A 482 12.67 -21.94 -22.79
CA MET A 482 14.10 -21.66 -22.93
C MET A 482 14.37 -20.38 -23.72
N MET A 483 15.46 -19.69 -23.39
CA MET A 483 15.94 -18.55 -24.18
C MET A 483 16.36 -19.01 -25.58
N THR A 484 15.72 -18.45 -26.60
CA THR A 484 16.04 -18.74 -28.01
C THR A 484 16.84 -17.59 -28.64
N GLU A 485 17.57 -17.88 -29.72
CA GLU A 485 18.28 -16.85 -30.50
C GLU A 485 17.33 -15.77 -31.04
N GLN A 486 16.08 -16.13 -31.36
CA GLN A 486 15.04 -15.18 -31.77
C GLN A 486 14.69 -14.21 -30.64
N SER A 487 14.28 -14.73 -29.47
CA SER A 487 13.96 -13.90 -28.30
C SER A 487 15.14 -13.04 -27.89
N ALA A 488 16.35 -13.62 -27.87
CA ALA A 488 17.56 -12.92 -27.52
C ALA A 488 17.86 -11.75 -28.48
N SER A 489 17.65 -11.97 -29.79
CA SER A 489 17.86 -10.94 -30.81
C SER A 489 16.81 -9.82 -30.73
N GLU A 490 15.55 -10.16 -30.47
CA GLU A 490 14.48 -9.17 -30.25
C GLU A 490 14.77 -8.28 -29.04
N ILE A 491 15.16 -8.87 -27.91
CA ILE A 491 15.55 -8.12 -26.69
C ILE A 491 16.77 -7.24 -26.98
N ALA A 492 17.81 -7.78 -27.62
CA ALA A 492 18.99 -7.00 -27.97
C ALA A 492 18.66 -5.82 -28.90
N ASN A 493 17.77 -6.02 -29.88
CA ASN A 493 17.28 -4.94 -30.74
C ASN A 493 16.49 -3.87 -29.97
N TRP A 494 15.68 -4.28 -28.99
CA TRP A 494 14.98 -3.35 -28.10
C TRP A 494 15.96 -2.54 -27.23
N VAL A 495 16.96 -3.19 -26.62
CA VAL A 495 18.03 -2.50 -25.87
C VAL A 495 18.79 -1.53 -26.79
N LYS A 496 19.16 -1.96 -28.00
CA LYS A 496 19.86 -1.10 -28.97
C LYS A 496 19.11 0.20 -29.26
N LYS A 497 17.76 0.18 -29.22
CA LYS A 497 16.89 1.34 -29.43
C LYS A 497 16.73 2.25 -28.20
N GLY A 498 17.19 1.84 -27.02
CA GLY A 498 17.15 2.64 -25.80
C GLY A 498 16.54 1.94 -24.58
N GLY A 499 16.14 0.67 -24.71
CA GLY A 499 15.64 -0.12 -23.57
C GLY A 499 16.69 -0.33 -22.49
N VAL A 500 16.25 -0.41 -21.23
CA VAL A 500 17.09 -0.74 -20.08
C VAL A 500 16.80 -2.18 -19.65
N LEU A 501 17.79 -3.06 -19.77
CA LEU A 501 17.64 -4.48 -19.44
C LEU A 501 18.28 -4.78 -18.08
N VAL A 502 17.60 -5.57 -17.26
CA VAL A 502 18.08 -6.08 -15.99
C VAL A 502 18.06 -7.60 -16.05
N LEU A 503 19.21 -8.22 -15.81
CA LEU A 503 19.37 -9.67 -15.77
C LEU A 503 19.70 -10.08 -14.35
N LEU A 504 18.76 -10.78 -13.71
CA LEU A 504 18.88 -11.30 -12.35
C LEU A 504 18.94 -12.83 -12.44
N LEU A 505 20.13 -13.38 -12.63
CA LEU A 505 20.32 -14.83 -12.70
C LEU A 505 20.57 -15.43 -11.33
N ASN A 506 20.65 -16.75 -11.26
CA ASN A 506 20.93 -17.53 -10.06
C ASN A 506 22.07 -18.53 -10.36
N ASP A 507 22.50 -19.31 -9.38
CA ASP A 507 23.57 -20.28 -9.58
C ASP A 507 23.14 -21.57 -10.29
N VAL A 508 24.17 -22.34 -10.67
CA VAL A 508 23.98 -23.63 -11.34
C VAL A 508 23.11 -24.57 -10.51
N GLY A 509 22.04 -25.03 -11.13
CA GLY A 509 21.11 -25.99 -10.53
C GLY A 509 19.83 -25.38 -9.97
N ASN A 510 19.76 -24.05 -9.84
CA ASN A 510 18.58 -23.27 -9.44
C ASN A 510 18.01 -22.43 -10.60
N CYS A 511 18.70 -22.33 -11.73
CA CYS A 511 18.15 -21.72 -12.95
C CYS A 511 18.77 -22.29 -14.22
N GLU A 512 18.15 -21.97 -15.35
CA GLU A 512 18.69 -22.26 -16.68
C GLU A 512 19.70 -21.17 -17.08
N ILE A 513 20.99 -21.54 -17.09
CA ILE A 513 22.11 -20.64 -17.40
C ILE A 513 22.54 -20.74 -18.86
N LYS A 514 22.55 -21.96 -19.39
CA LYS A 514 23.27 -22.30 -20.62
C LYS A 514 22.60 -21.66 -21.83
N GLU A 515 21.28 -21.81 -21.93
CA GLU A 515 20.51 -21.28 -23.05
C GLU A 515 20.26 -19.78 -22.81
N PHE A 516 20.09 -19.35 -21.55
CA PHE A 516 20.02 -17.94 -21.18
C PHE A 516 21.24 -17.12 -21.61
N ASN A 517 22.44 -17.71 -21.57
CA ASN A 517 23.66 -17.06 -22.05
C ASN A 517 23.61 -16.68 -23.54
N THR A 518 22.69 -17.22 -24.33
CA THR A 518 22.38 -16.76 -25.71
C THR A 518 22.01 -15.26 -25.73
N LEU A 519 21.32 -14.77 -24.70
CA LEU A 519 21.02 -13.35 -24.53
C LEU A 519 22.20 -12.58 -23.94
N ALA A 520 22.73 -13.04 -22.79
CA ALA A 520 23.74 -12.30 -22.04
C ALA A 520 24.99 -12.01 -22.89
N THR A 521 25.41 -12.98 -23.70
CA THR A 521 26.62 -12.87 -24.55
C THR A 521 26.51 -11.81 -25.62
N LYS A 522 25.30 -11.42 -26.05
CA LYS A 522 25.09 -10.30 -26.99
C LYS A 522 25.56 -8.95 -26.41
N PHE A 523 25.67 -8.87 -25.09
CA PHE A 523 26.14 -7.69 -24.37
C PHE A 523 27.55 -7.84 -23.81
N GLY A 524 28.23 -8.96 -24.14
CA GLY A 524 29.57 -9.27 -23.62
C GLY A 524 29.56 -9.81 -22.19
N ILE A 525 28.43 -10.36 -21.72
CA ILE A 525 28.31 -10.96 -20.38
C ILE A 525 28.12 -12.47 -20.55
N THR A 526 28.81 -13.27 -19.76
CA THR A 526 28.57 -14.71 -19.63
C THR A 526 28.42 -15.04 -18.17
N PHE A 527 27.28 -15.61 -17.81
CA PHE A 527 27.06 -16.21 -16.49
C PHE A 527 27.75 -17.57 -16.47
N ASN A 528 28.64 -17.77 -15.50
CA ASN A 528 29.37 -19.02 -15.36
C ASN A 528 28.46 -20.07 -14.69
N GLU A 529 28.60 -21.34 -15.09
CA GLU A 529 27.90 -22.46 -14.46
C GLU A 529 28.60 -22.87 -13.15
N ASP A 530 28.64 -21.94 -12.20
CA ASP A 530 29.19 -22.13 -10.87
C ASP A 530 28.20 -21.69 -9.77
N SER A 531 28.57 -22.00 -8.53
CA SER A 531 27.84 -21.65 -7.32
C SER A 531 28.86 -21.18 -6.28
N LYS A 532 28.91 -19.86 -6.07
CA LYS A 532 29.80 -19.21 -5.09
C LYS A 532 29.00 -18.63 -3.94
N ASN A 533 29.69 -18.21 -2.89
CA ASN A 533 29.08 -17.50 -1.75
C ASN A 533 27.93 -18.28 -1.07
N ARG A 534 28.12 -19.58 -0.87
CA ARG A 534 27.10 -20.46 -0.29
C ARG A 534 26.96 -20.20 1.21
N VAL A 535 25.74 -19.93 1.64
CA VAL A 535 25.41 -19.64 3.05
C VAL A 535 24.91 -20.89 3.76
N LYS A 536 25.48 -21.23 4.91
CA LYS A 536 25.04 -22.36 5.73
C LYS A 536 24.37 -21.89 7.01
N ASN A 537 23.30 -22.59 7.42
CA ASN A 537 22.64 -22.40 8.72
C ASN A 537 22.23 -20.95 9.03
N ASN A 538 21.82 -20.18 8.02
CA ASN A 538 21.49 -18.75 8.13
C ASN A 538 22.64 -17.87 8.69
N ASN A 539 23.90 -18.27 8.47
CA ASN A 539 25.04 -17.41 8.77
C ASN A 539 25.13 -16.28 7.72
N TYR A 540 24.31 -15.23 7.87
CA TYR A 540 24.15 -14.18 6.84
C TYR A 540 25.46 -13.49 6.44
N GLU A 541 26.46 -13.47 7.32
CA GLU A 541 27.79 -12.93 7.01
C GLU A 541 28.52 -13.70 5.90
N GLU A 542 28.26 -15.00 5.73
CA GLU A 542 28.80 -15.76 4.60
C GLU A 542 28.25 -15.29 3.26
N GLY A 543 27.09 -14.61 3.24
CA GLY A 543 26.51 -14.00 2.05
C GLY A 543 26.88 -12.53 1.88
N ALA A 544 27.81 -12.00 2.69
CA ALA A 544 28.14 -10.59 2.64
C ALA A 544 28.98 -10.22 1.42
N VAL A 545 28.46 -9.29 0.63
CA VAL A 545 29.18 -8.64 -0.47
C VAL A 545 29.39 -7.17 -0.12
N TYR A 546 30.64 -6.75 -0.15
CA TYR A 546 31.02 -5.35 0.08
C TYR A 546 31.04 -4.59 -1.24
N VAL A 547 30.19 -3.58 -1.35
CA VAL A 547 30.05 -2.76 -2.56
C VAL A 547 31.10 -1.64 -2.50
N PRO A 548 31.99 -1.52 -3.50
CA PRO A 548 33.00 -0.47 -3.51
C PRO A 548 32.34 0.91 -3.70
N LYS A 549 32.99 1.96 -3.18
CA LYS A 549 32.56 3.34 -3.44
C LYS A 549 32.79 3.70 -4.90
N GLY A 550 31.97 4.62 -5.42
CA GLY A 550 32.17 5.19 -6.75
C GLY A 550 31.78 4.26 -7.91
N THR A 551 30.97 3.23 -7.67
CA THR A 551 30.41 2.35 -8.72
C THR A 551 29.56 3.11 -9.74
N GLY A 552 29.07 4.30 -9.37
CA GLY A 552 28.14 5.10 -10.18
C GLY A 552 26.70 4.59 -10.19
N ILE A 553 26.41 3.52 -9.43
CA ILE A 553 25.06 3.02 -9.14
C ILE A 553 24.80 3.16 -7.64
N PHE A 554 25.71 2.59 -6.85
CA PHE A 554 25.63 2.50 -5.41
C PHE A 554 26.50 3.58 -4.77
N HIS A 555 25.86 4.53 -4.11
CA HIS A 555 26.45 5.70 -3.47
C HIS A 555 26.58 5.53 -1.95
N ASP A 556 25.51 5.11 -1.28
CA ASP A 556 25.45 4.98 0.19
C ASP A 556 25.35 3.50 0.65
N VAL A 557 25.41 2.57 -0.31
CA VAL A 557 25.42 1.11 -0.07
C VAL A 557 26.85 0.60 -0.03
N ASN A 558 27.20 0.01 1.12
CA ASN A 558 28.51 -0.57 1.40
C ASN A 558 28.46 -2.08 1.60
N LYS A 559 27.37 -2.63 2.13
CA LYS A 559 27.23 -4.06 2.42
C LYS A 559 25.85 -4.57 2.03
N ILE A 560 25.81 -5.60 1.21
CA ILE A 560 24.59 -6.28 0.77
C ILE A 560 24.71 -7.78 0.97
N TYR A 561 23.57 -8.44 1.02
CA TYR A 561 23.46 -9.88 1.11
C TYR A 561 23.20 -10.44 -0.29
N VAL A 562 24.06 -11.35 -0.72
CA VAL A 562 24.01 -12.03 -2.01
C VAL A 562 24.51 -13.45 -1.76
N LYS A 563 23.74 -14.46 -2.12
CA LYS A 563 24.12 -15.86 -1.88
C LYS A 563 24.07 -16.64 -3.17
N GLU A 564 24.74 -17.80 -3.18
CA GLU A 564 24.55 -18.80 -4.24
C GLU A 564 24.69 -18.16 -5.63
N ILE A 565 25.88 -17.59 -5.88
CA ILE A 565 26.13 -16.67 -6.97
C ILE A 565 26.68 -17.41 -8.19
N SER A 566 26.11 -17.13 -9.37
CA SER A 566 26.77 -17.34 -10.65
C SER A 566 27.74 -16.18 -10.95
N THR A 567 29.02 -16.48 -11.09
CA THR A 567 30.04 -15.47 -11.40
C THR A 567 29.99 -15.05 -12.87
N LEU A 568 30.55 -13.88 -13.20
CA LEU A 568 30.48 -13.29 -14.53
C LEU A 568 31.82 -13.30 -15.24
N SER A 569 31.85 -13.81 -16.47
CA SER A 569 32.93 -13.60 -17.43
C SER A 569 32.57 -12.48 -18.39
N LEU A 570 33.45 -11.49 -18.55
CA LEU A 570 33.15 -10.28 -19.33
C LEU A 570 34.00 -10.13 -20.60
N LYS A 571 33.37 -9.62 -21.65
CA LYS A 571 33.98 -9.10 -22.88
C LYS A 571 33.38 -7.74 -23.19
N TYR A 572 34.11 -6.89 -23.92
CA TYR A 572 33.55 -5.64 -24.42
C TYR A 572 32.23 -5.90 -25.19
N PRO A 573 31.15 -5.13 -24.97
CA PRO A 573 31.08 -3.84 -24.27
C PRO A 573 30.80 -3.90 -22.76
N ALA A 574 30.72 -5.08 -22.15
CA ALA A 574 30.48 -5.22 -20.72
C ALA A 574 31.65 -4.69 -19.88
N LYS A 575 31.32 -4.18 -18.70
CA LYS A 575 32.26 -3.66 -17.71
C LYS A 575 31.89 -4.18 -16.34
N GLU A 576 32.92 -4.51 -15.59
CA GLU A 576 32.83 -4.85 -14.17
C GLU A 576 32.18 -3.71 -13.40
N LEU A 577 31.29 -4.06 -12.47
CA LEU A 577 30.70 -3.12 -11.52
C LEU A 577 31.11 -3.47 -10.09
N VAL A 578 30.93 -4.72 -9.67
CA VAL A 578 31.30 -5.20 -8.33
C VAL A 578 31.97 -6.56 -8.45
N LYS A 579 33.07 -6.71 -7.71
CA LYS A 579 33.75 -7.96 -7.43
C LYS A 579 33.48 -8.43 -6.01
N HIS A 580 33.43 -9.74 -5.86
CA HIS A 580 33.51 -10.39 -4.57
C HIS A 580 34.70 -11.34 -4.60
N HIS A 581 35.70 -11.05 -3.77
CA HIS A 581 37.05 -11.59 -3.93
C HIS A 581 37.59 -11.27 -5.34
N ASP A 582 38.01 -12.29 -6.10
CA ASP A 582 38.51 -12.14 -7.47
C ASP A 582 37.42 -12.31 -8.53
N ASP A 583 36.21 -12.71 -8.14
CA ASP A 583 35.10 -13.02 -9.03
C ASP A 583 34.24 -11.77 -9.31
N ILE A 584 33.91 -11.54 -10.57
CA ILE A 584 32.98 -10.48 -10.96
C ILE A 584 31.57 -11.00 -10.71
N ILE A 585 30.76 -10.25 -9.97
CA ILE A 585 29.40 -10.67 -9.62
C ILE A 585 28.34 -9.72 -10.18
N MET A 586 28.71 -8.46 -10.44
CA MET A 586 27.84 -7.49 -11.10
C MET A 586 28.54 -6.86 -12.28
N ALA A 587 27.79 -6.62 -13.35
CA ALA A 587 28.29 -5.97 -14.54
C ALA A 587 27.28 -5.00 -15.15
N THR A 588 27.79 -4.07 -15.94
CA THR A 588 26.97 -3.22 -16.80
C THR A 588 27.46 -3.28 -18.23
N ALA A 589 26.58 -3.04 -19.20
CA ALA A 589 26.96 -2.90 -20.61
C ALA A 589 26.21 -1.74 -21.27
N SER A 590 26.89 -1.01 -22.15
CA SER A 590 26.24 -0.05 -23.06
C SER A 590 26.07 -0.71 -24.42
N PHE A 591 24.84 -0.75 -24.94
CA PHE A 591 24.55 -1.41 -26.21
C PHE A 591 23.61 -0.55 -27.06
N GLY A 592 24.15 0.00 -28.16
CA GLY A 592 23.46 1.03 -28.93
C GLY A 592 23.12 2.24 -28.05
N LYS A 593 21.83 2.56 -27.94
CA LYS A 593 21.32 3.64 -27.06
C LYS A 593 20.93 3.16 -25.65
N GLY A 594 20.82 1.85 -25.44
CA GLY A 594 20.35 1.26 -24.19
C GLY A 594 21.46 0.87 -23.23
N THR A 595 21.05 0.26 -22.13
CA THR A 595 21.95 -0.16 -21.04
C THR A 595 21.49 -1.48 -20.47
N VAL A 596 22.45 -2.31 -20.05
CA VAL A 596 22.21 -3.58 -19.36
C VAL A 596 22.85 -3.52 -17.98
N PHE A 597 22.13 -4.03 -16.97
CA PHE A 597 22.65 -4.39 -15.65
C PHE A 597 22.49 -5.89 -15.48
N ALA A 598 23.50 -6.56 -14.94
CA ALA A 598 23.48 -7.99 -14.72
C ALA A 598 24.09 -8.37 -13.37
N ILE A 599 23.52 -9.41 -12.78
CA ILE A 599 24.02 -10.06 -11.58
C ILE A 599 23.59 -11.53 -11.54
N GLY A 600 24.44 -12.40 -10.99
CA GLY A 600 24.15 -13.83 -10.79
C GLY A 600 23.51 -14.22 -9.46
N ASP A 601 22.68 -13.37 -8.85
CA ASP A 601 21.72 -13.72 -7.79
C ASP A 601 20.53 -12.73 -7.86
N PRO A 602 19.27 -13.18 -7.76
CA PRO A 602 18.11 -12.29 -7.80
C PRO A 602 17.84 -11.56 -6.47
N TRP A 603 18.88 -11.06 -5.78
CA TRP A 603 18.91 -10.66 -4.35
C TRP A 603 17.81 -9.72 -3.83
N LEU A 604 17.01 -9.09 -4.70
CA LEU A 604 16.03 -8.03 -4.38
C LEU A 604 14.62 -8.55 -4.03
N TYR A 605 14.47 -9.85 -3.81
CA TYR A 605 13.21 -10.43 -3.37
C TYR A 605 12.92 -10.11 -1.91
N ASN A 606 11.62 -10.11 -1.56
CA ASN A 606 11.10 -9.58 -0.30
C ASN A 606 11.86 -10.09 0.93
N GLU A 607 12.27 -11.36 0.91
CA GLU A 607 13.07 -12.00 1.95
C GLU A 607 14.25 -11.16 2.44
N TYR A 608 14.89 -10.43 1.53
CA TYR A 608 16.11 -9.67 1.78
C TYR A 608 15.92 -8.15 1.75
N VAL A 609 14.72 -7.65 1.42
CA VAL A 609 14.47 -6.20 1.35
C VAL A 609 13.42 -5.72 2.36
N ASP A 610 12.68 -6.62 3.01
CA ASP A 610 11.64 -6.23 3.98
C ASP A 610 12.12 -6.11 5.44
N GLY A 611 13.41 -6.36 5.65
CA GLY A 611 14.15 -6.24 6.90
C GLY A 611 13.88 -7.31 7.96
N ARG A 612 13.03 -8.32 7.67
CA ARG A 612 12.65 -9.34 8.67
C ARG A 612 13.72 -10.40 8.88
N LYS A 613 14.50 -10.75 7.85
CA LYS A 613 15.54 -11.79 7.94
C LYS A 613 16.95 -11.24 8.13
N LEU A 614 17.34 -10.22 7.37
CA LEU A 614 18.72 -9.75 7.38
C LEU A 614 19.05 -8.91 8.63
N PRO A 615 20.28 -9.02 9.16
CA PRO A 615 20.81 -8.08 10.14
C PRO A 615 20.78 -6.63 9.63
N LYS A 616 20.67 -5.65 10.56
CA LYS A 616 20.43 -4.23 10.25
C LYS A 616 21.53 -3.55 9.43
N ASP A 617 22.74 -4.08 9.44
CA ASP A 617 23.89 -3.52 8.70
C ASP A 617 23.89 -3.91 7.21
N PHE A 618 23.04 -4.85 6.79
CA PHE A 618 22.80 -5.14 5.38
C PHE A 618 21.85 -4.12 4.74
N GLN A 619 22.23 -3.64 3.57
CA GLN A 619 21.60 -2.47 2.93
C GLN A 619 20.83 -2.84 1.65
N ASN A 620 20.30 -4.07 1.53
CA ASN A 620 19.61 -4.55 0.32
C ASN A 620 18.40 -3.67 -0.08
N PHE A 621 17.61 -3.18 0.88
CA PHE A 621 16.51 -2.25 0.59
C PHE A 621 17.03 -0.92 -0.01
N GLN A 622 18.11 -0.37 0.55
CA GLN A 622 18.76 0.83 0.01
C GLN A 622 19.39 0.56 -1.37
N ALA A 623 19.96 -0.63 -1.58
CA ALA A 623 20.47 -1.04 -2.89
C ALA A 623 19.35 -1.12 -3.94
N ALA A 624 18.15 -1.57 -3.55
CA ALA A 624 16.97 -1.57 -4.40
C ALA A 624 16.57 -0.14 -4.84
N GLU A 625 16.61 0.82 -3.91
CA GLU A 625 16.31 2.24 -4.13
C GLU A 625 17.31 2.92 -5.08
N GLU A 626 18.60 2.70 -4.83
CA GLU A 626 19.68 3.28 -5.63
C GLU A 626 19.75 2.66 -7.02
N LEU A 627 19.56 1.33 -7.13
CA LEU A 627 19.46 0.65 -8.42
C LEU A 627 18.28 1.19 -9.22
N LYS A 628 17.08 1.32 -8.63
CA LYS A 628 15.93 1.94 -9.31
C LYS A 628 16.26 3.35 -9.79
N THR A 629 16.93 4.16 -8.98
CA THR A 629 17.30 5.54 -9.35
C THR A 629 18.25 5.55 -10.55
N TRP A 630 19.24 4.67 -10.54
CA TRP A 630 20.15 4.50 -11.67
C TRP A 630 19.43 4.01 -12.93
N LEU A 631 18.58 2.98 -12.82
CA LEU A 631 17.83 2.42 -13.96
C LEU A 631 16.99 3.51 -14.65
N ILE A 632 16.27 4.33 -13.88
CA ILE A 632 15.50 5.46 -14.41
C ILE A 632 16.41 6.44 -15.15
N SER A 633 17.59 6.75 -14.60
CA SER A 633 18.55 7.67 -15.24
C SER A 633 19.08 7.18 -16.59
N LYS A 634 18.98 5.88 -16.88
CA LYS A 634 19.42 5.27 -18.14
C LYS A 634 18.34 5.27 -19.23
N ILE A 635 17.09 5.51 -18.87
CA ILE A 635 16.01 5.64 -19.84
C ILE A 635 16.27 6.87 -20.70
N LYS A 636 16.39 6.66 -22.01
CA LYS A 636 16.55 7.74 -22.99
C LYS A 636 15.16 8.20 -23.48
N ASN A 637 14.94 9.50 -23.53
CA ASN A 637 13.67 10.14 -23.93
C ASN A 637 13.37 10.08 -25.43
#